data_AF-A0A1G4IV68-F1
#
_entry.id   AF-A0A1G4IV68-F1
#
_cell.length_a   1.000
_cell.length_b   1.000
_cell.length_c   1.000
_cell.angle_alpha   90.00
_cell.angle_beta   90.00
_cell.angle_gamma   90.00
#
_symmetry.space_group_name_H-M   'P 1'
#
loop_
_entity.id
_entity.type
_entity.pdbx_description
1 polymer ?
#
loop_
_entity_poly.entity_id
_entity_poly.type
_entity_poly.pdbx_seq_one_letter_code
_entity_poly.pdbx_strand_id
1 'polypeptide(L)'
;MSEPNATNVEISAEAENSSNHNEMINPQPKPKQIQLTFNDFNRFKSSSKTSDHHNNNGSQNGEFNRRRSTRVVPKRPVELDEEEQPTRTVPRKKKPVLAKPKETSIDREAVRERARKLQLLGNPEIPLAEENWSPNVPLQSGDFKNHFSIVSRFRSPNLKNLAYAKDILPILTFVNKFNTFLPQELWSLSFQDFELGLDLYPDAEKELPRKLYQDYMPIKELVRCQDKMNLLFLALLKLALNNSSATTMESIKENKSYAKFVVPLRANAWSWGYPSQWKVEVGDSNTKVFNTDDTEPADPSEPEILVPNLVAWPQQYAIENDPLLNVDLEKRGILALAPTDRVILLKALVQWVLAQSDKIHQEIYRLSHLKRDEPYGVPTYHVSRLFADGEAATKARFTKLCDLVQARLEIKSGRKHVKKQLQNGKRNDLFEKLKIISNIHRNRDTISVEENEEEEPKPKVDSFDEEYSDWCEVIEGQLPDHPMSSPYGDEIFKMRSLEFFIGRVPHVGDFYLPRLHTYQKSGKAKIPTTYTDPKTLNDTLDAFSNKEIDALTLFSGNGKHMSTQFKVLYHDSPSMIRDVASQVDTSKKSYWYEVCHDCATLREFIVLLDYKVSVLESAGNEPANKGPINKNPLPKESKFNASREKLRWIKDYLERLVPFLETFEELYANYDDMKANVRTLRRSQRNRNPQSRDDDEAGDYSGSDAPEENSRQQSGEESAFEEFDDSLEEQANDEVEDDKIEDDEAFTLSGYRSTQNTQRSRTRSGGGSVPAAENATPKGTGARGSDRGRGTGRGRGRGRGRGRGRGRGRSTS
;
A
#
# COMPACT_ATOMS: atom_id res chain seq x y z
N MET A 1 70.78 -18.98 -17.51
CA MET A 1 71.11 -18.17 -16.32
C MET A 1 70.02 -17.10 -16.18
N SER A 2 69.29 -16.95 -15.09
CA SER A 2 69.07 -17.88 -13.96
C SER A 2 67.75 -17.51 -13.26
N GLU A 3 66.76 -18.38 -13.30
CA GLU A 3 65.69 -18.45 -12.29
C GLU A 3 66.12 -19.40 -11.15
N PRO A 4 65.37 -19.53 -10.05
CA PRO A 4 64.50 -18.57 -9.35
C PRO A 4 64.94 -18.46 -7.87
N ASN A 5 64.09 -17.93 -6.97
CA ASN A 5 63.88 -18.61 -5.68
C ASN A 5 62.56 -18.20 -5.00
N ALA A 6 61.95 -19.13 -4.25
CA ALA A 6 60.69 -18.92 -3.52
C ALA A 6 60.62 -19.75 -2.23
N THR A 7 60.12 -19.13 -1.16
CA THR A 7 59.79 -19.72 0.16
C THR A 7 58.62 -18.89 0.72
N ASN A 8 57.39 -19.37 0.99
CA ASN A 8 56.85 -20.70 1.32
C ASN A 8 57.23 -21.19 2.74
N VAL A 9 56.30 -21.93 3.39
CA VAL A 9 56.42 -22.57 4.74
C VAL A 9 56.33 -21.57 5.92
N GLU A 10 55.53 -21.73 6.99
CA GLU A 10 54.53 -22.77 7.37
C GLU A 10 53.40 -22.23 8.28
N ILE A 11 52.45 -23.11 8.63
CA ILE A 11 51.46 -22.92 9.71
C ILE A 11 51.86 -23.80 10.89
N SER A 12 51.83 -23.28 12.11
CA SER A 12 51.78 -24.09 13.33
C SER A 12 50.91 -23.42 14.39
N ALA A 13 50.28 -24.23 15.23
CA ALA A 13 49.44 -23.80 16.33
C ALA A 13 49.61 -24.78 17.49
N GLU A 14 49.85 -24.27 18.69
CA GLU A 14 49.65 -24.98 19.95
C GLU A 14 49.52 -23.96 21.09
N ALA A 15 49.06 -24.40 22.26
CA ALA A 15 48.77 -23.53 23.40
C ALA A 15 49.55 -24.00 24.64
N GLU A 16 49.84 -23.08 25.57
CA GLU A 16 49.26 -23.13 26.92
C GLU A 16 49.77 -22.05 27.90
N ASN A 17 48.83 -21.60 28.73
CA ASN A 17 48.92 -21.25 30.16
C ASN A 17 49.93 -20.22 30.76
N SER A 18 49.32 -19.36 31.59
CA SER A 18 49.89 -18.57 32.71
C SER A 18 50.69 -17.29 32.34
N SER A 19 50.75 -16.25 33.18
CA SER A 19 50.32 -16.12 34.58
C SER A 19 49.72 -14.72 34.90
N ASN A 20 49.15 -14.55 36.11
CA ASN A 20 48.44 -13.34 36.53
C ASN A 20 49.37 -12.18 36.91
N HIS A 21 48.87 -10.94 36.76
CA HIS A 21 48.91 -10.00 37.89
C HIS A 21 47.71 -9.05 37.92
N ASN A 22 47.26 -8.70 39.13
CA ASN A 22 46.16 -7.75 39.37
C ASN A 22 46.63 -6.30 39.24
N GLU A 23 45.72 -5.42 38.79
CA GLU A 23 45.54 -4.12 39.44
C GLU A 23 44.06 -3.68 39.39
N MET A 24 43.66 -2.81 40.33
CA MET A 24 42.24 -2.56 40.64
C MET A 24 41.65 -1.34 39.92
N ILE A 25 40.42 -1.45 39.41
CA ILE A 25 39.59 -0.30 39.02
C ILE A 25 38.21 -0.39 39.71
N ASN A 26 37.82 0.66 40.41
CA ASN A 26 36.55 0.73 41.16
C ASN A 26 35.33 0.90 40.22
N PRO A 27 34.22 0.19 40.47
CA PRO A 27 32.98 0.37 39.70
C PRO A 27 32.20 1.62 40.16
N GLN A 28 32.08 2.63 39.30
CA GLN A 28 31.13 3.73 39.46
C GLN A 28 29.67 3.22 39.41
N PRO A 29 28.78 3.59 40.35
CA PRO A 29 27.40 3.10 40.39
C PRO A 29 26.52 3.78 39.33
N LYS A 30 25.67 3.00 38.66
CA LYS A 30 24.69 3.51 37.68
C LYS A 30 23.63 4.40 38.38
N PRO A 31 23.17 5.49 37.75
CA PRO A 31 22.09 6.32 38.30
C PRO A 31 20.79 5.50 38.38
N LYS A 32 20.11 5.57 39.53
CA LYS A 32 18.80 4.94 39.73
C LYS A 32 17.71 5.85 39.16
N GLN A 33 16.86 5.34 38.27
CA GLN A 33 15.58 5.99 37.98
C GLN A 33 14.73 6.00 39.26
N ILE A 34 14.37 7.20 39.73
CA ILE A 34 13.46 7.38 40.86
C ILE A 34 12.04 7.42 40.29
N GLN A 35 11.25 6.38 40.55
CA GLN A 35 9.84 6.34 40.19
C GLN A 35 9.03 7.02 41.30
N LEU A 36 8.67 8.29 41.09
CA LEU A 36 7.82 9.06 42.01
C LEU A 36 6.42 8.43 42.13
N THR A 37 5.82 8.54 43.32
CA THR A 37 4.51 7.96 43.64
C THR A 37 3.45 9.05 43.78
N PHE A 38 2.17 8.68 43.67
CA PHE A 38 1.05 9.63 43.85
C PHE A 38 1.01 10.32 45.22
N ASN A 39 1.70 9.78 46.25
CA ASN A 39 1.76 10.40 47.57
C ASN A 39 2.70 11.61 47.63
N ASP A 40 3.70 11.69 46.74
CA ASP A 40 4.74 12.71 46.77
C ASP A 40 4.23 14.11 46.36
N PHE A 41 3.14 14.16 45.57
CA PHE A 41 2.48 15.40 45.14
C PHE A 41 1.80 16.18 46.28
N ASN A 42 1.44 15.52 47.40
CA ASN A 42 0.69 16.15 48.49
C ASN A 42 1.53 17.11 49.38
N ARG A 43 2.78 17.41 49.02
CA ARG A 43 3.67 18.30 49.80
C ARG A 43 3.81 19.72 49.26
N PHE A 44 3.34 20.01 48.06
CA PHE A 44 3.41 21.36 47.49
C PHE A 44 2.24 22.24 47.94
N LYS A 45 2.50 23.20 48.82
CA LYS A 45 1.55 24.26 49.18
C LYS A 45 1.67 25.42 48.18
N SER A 46 0.60 25.72 47.44
CA SER A 46 0.51 26.91 46.58
C SER A 46 0.27 28.16 47.43
N SER A 47 1.29 29.00 47.63
CA SER A 47 1.15 30.31 48.28
C SER A 47 0.77 31.38 47.27
N SER A 48 -0.52 31.70 47.18
CA SER A 48 -1.00 32.88 46.45
C SER A 48 -1.13 34.08 47.39
N LYS A 49 -0.47 35.19 47.06
CA LYS A 49 -1.05 36.55 47.12
C LYS A 49 -0.15 37.62 46.50
N THR A 50 -0.83 38.51 45.79
CA THR A 50 -0.39 39.71 45.05
C THR A 50 -0.07 40.91 45.93
N SER A 51 0.69 41.87 45.39
CA SER A 51 0.42 43.32 45.54
C SER A 51 1.16 44.15 44.48
N ASP A 52 0.52 45.20 43.97
CA ASP A 52 0.93 46.04 42.84
C ASP A 52 1.77 47.29 43.24
N HIS A 53 2.46 47.94 42.28
CA HIS A 53 2.22 49.36 41.90
C HIS A 53 3.22 49.94 40.85
N HIS A 54 2.68 50.77 39.93
CA HIS A 54 3.13 52.09 39.37
C HIS A 54 4.64 52.45 39.13
N ASN A 55 5.03 53.32 38.17
CA ASN A 55 4.36 53.95 37.01
C ASN A 55 5.36 54.69 36.05
N ASN A 56 5.04 54.68 34.75
CA ASN A 56 5.18 55.76 33.73
C ASN A 56 6.50 56.48 33.32
N ASN A 57 6.48 56.87 32.02
CA ASN A 57 7.31 57.85 31.28
C ASN A 57 8.76 57.41 30.93
N GLY A 58 9.28 57.58 29.71
CA GLY A 58 8.76 58.17 28.44
C GLY A 58 9.77 59.17 27.83
N SER A 59 9.86 59.43 26.51
CA SER A 59 9.18 58.94 25.28
C SER A 59 10.06 59.35 24.06
N GLN A 60 9.89 58.86 22.81
CA GLN A 60 9.05 59.49 21.76
C GLN A 60 9.19 58.80 20.37
N ASN A 61 8.13 58.91 19.55
CA ASN A 61 8.02 59.18 18.08
C ASN A 61 9.00 58.56 17.05
N GLY A 62 8.56 58.13 15.85
CA GLY A 62 7.22 58.11 15.22
C GLY A 62 7.15 57.08 14.06
N GLU A 63 6.00 56.46 13.76
CA GLU A 63 4.93 56.96 12.87
C GLU A 63 5.37 57.15 11.40
N PHE A 64 4.73 56.60 10.36
CA PHE A 64 3.48 55.81 10.21
C PHE A 64 3.48 55.12 8.80
N ASN A 65 2.47 54.50 8.15
CA ASN A 65 1.00 54.34 8.28
C ASN A 65 0.49 53.10 7.46
N ARG A 66 -0.78 52.69 7.61
CA ARG A 66 -1.58 51.75 6.75
C ARG A 66 -1.19 50.25 6.75
N ARG A 67 -2.11 49.27 6.78
CA ARG A 67 -3.59 49.26 6.88
C ARG A 67 -4.12 47.90 7.42
N ARG A 68 -5.03 47.91 8.39
CA ARG A 68 -6.03 46.83 8.64
C ARG A 68 -7.36 47.47 9.05
N SER A 69 -8.49 46.85 8.69
CA SER A 69 -9.84 47.39 8.93
C SER A 69 -10.50 46.76 10.17
N THR A 70 -11.24 47.56 10.94
CA THR A 70 -11.99 47.13 12.12
C THR A 70 -13.51 47.10 11.87
N ARG A 71 -14.25 46.37 12.70
CA ARG A 71 -15.62 46.72 13.08
C ARG A 71 -15.83 46.41 14.57
N VAL A 72 -16.63 47.25 15.24
CA VAL A 72 -16.66 47.39 16.71
C VAL A 72 -18.05 47.11 17.27
N VAL A 73 -18.13 46.48 18.44
CA VAL A 73 -19.25 46.58 19.41
C VAL A 73 -18.67 46.65 20.85
N PRO A 74 -19.19 47.47 21.79
CA PRO A 74 -18.47 47.85 23.01
C PRO A 74 -18.79 47.02 24.28
N LYS A 75 -18.00 47.27 25.36
CA LYS A 75 -18.14 46.70 26.71
C LYS A 75 -19.14 47.47 27.61
N ARG A 76 -19.52 46.87 28.74
CA ARG A 76 -19.93 47.56 30.00
C ARG A 76 -19.24 46.92 31.22
N PRO A 77 -18.96 47.67 32.30
CA PRO A 77 -18.33 47.17 33.53
C PRO A 77 -19.35 46.71 34.60
N VAL A 78 -18.85 46.43 35.80
CA VAL A 78 -19.56 45.93 37.00
C VAL A 78 -19.61 47.02 38.08
N GLU A 79 -20.67 47.02 38.89
CA GLU A 79 -20.78 47.71 40.20
C GLU A 79 -21.25 46.70 41.27
N LEU A 80 -21.12 47.06 42.54
CA LEU A 80 -21.24 46.18 43.73
C LEU A 80 -22.13 46.82 44.83
N ASP A 81 -22.17 46.19 46.00
CA ASP A 81 -22.67 46.71 47.31
C ASP A 81 -24.21 46.82 47.48
N GLU A 82 -24.82 46.67 48.67
CA GLU A 82 -24.39 46.09 49.96
C GLU A 82 -25.60 45.55 50.78
N GLU A 83 -25.44 45.19 52.06
CA GLU A 83 -26.44 44.56 52.96
C GLU A 83 -27.36 45.55 53.72
N GLU A 84 -28.52 45.08 54.23
CA GLU A 84 -29.08 45.57 55.52
C GLU A 84 -30.06 44.57 56.19
N GLN A 85 -30.29 44.72 57.51
CA GLN A 85 -31.22 43.92 58.36
C GLN A 85 -32.44 44.76 58.80
N PRO A 86 -33.49 44.20 59.46
CA PRO A 86 -33.53 44.34 60.94
C PRO A 86 -34.35 43.32 61.80
N THR A 87 -33.85 43.08 63.02
CA THR A 87 -34.52 42.90 64.35
C THR A 87 -35.79 42.04 64.61
N ARG A 88 -35.60 40.98 65.42
CA ARG A 88 -36.33 40.54 66.65
C ARG A 88 -37.84 40.81 66.88
N THR A 89 -38.56 39.74 67.28
CA THR A 89 -39.21 39.59 68.62
C THR A 89 -39.57 38.12 68.92
N VAL A 90 -40.05 37.77 70.13
CA VAL A 90 -40.16 36.38 70.64
C VAL A 90 -41.42 36.16 71.49
N PRO A 91 -42.04 34.96 71.44
CA PRO A 91 -42.48 34.29 72.68
C PRO A 91 -42.01 32.82 72.79
N ARG A 92 -41.84 32.33 74.03
CA ARG A 92 -41.34 30.98 74.38
C ARG A 92 -42.46 30.07 74.88
N LYS A 93 -42.34 28.72 74.70
CA LYS A 93 -42.16 27.76 75.83
C LYS A 93 -42.10 26.26 75.46
N LYS A 94 -41.32 25.52 76.28
CA LYS A 94 -41.26 24.06 76.54
C LYS A 94 -40.60 23.12 75.49
N LYS A 95 -39.81 22.17 76.01
CA LYS A 95 -39.18 21.02 75.34
C LYS A 95 -40.14 19.81 75.35
N PRO A 96 -39.88 18.75 74.56
CA PRO A 96 -39.42 17.51 75.22
C PRO A 96 -38.28 16.74 74.50
N VAL A 97 -37.46 16.07 75.33
CA VAL A 97 -36.75 14.78 75.18
C VAL A 97 -35.94 14.44 73.90
N LEU A 98 -34.77 13.84 74.15
CA LEU A 98 -33.77 13.33 73.19
C LEU A 98 -34.21 11.99 72.53
N ALA A 99 -33.96 11.83 71.23
CA ALA A 99 -33.99 10.53 70.54
C ALA A 99 -32.73 10.35 69.67
N LYS A 100 -32.15 9.15 69.66
CA LYS A 100 -30.90 8.85 68.92
C LYS A 100 -31.16 8.68 67.42
N PRO A 101 -30.25 9.11 66.52
CA PRO A 101 -30.32 8.73 65.12
C PRO A 101 -30.12 7.21 64.98
N LYS A 102 -30.89 6.57 64.09
CA LYS A 102 -30.62 5.20 63.63
C LYS A 102 -29.73 5.27 62.40
N GLU A 103 -28.49 4.82 62.53
CA GLU A 103 -27.66 4.48 61.37
C GLU A 103 -28.24 3.24 60.68
N THR A 104 -28.68 3.38 59.44
CA THR A 104 -28.95 2.21 58.58
C THR A 104 -27.65 1.78 57.93
N SER A 105 -27.01 0.76 58.51
CA SER A 105 -25.88 0.09 57.89
C SER A 105 -26.26 -0.38 56.48
N ILE A 106 -25.71 0.28 55.45
CA ILE A 106 -25.67 -0.29 54.11
C ILE A 106 -24.56 -1.32 54.16
N ASP A 107 -24.96 -2.57 54.37
CA ASP A 107 -24.06 -3.71 54.42
C ASP A 107 -23.29 -3.83 53.10
N ARG A 108 -22.03 -3.36 53.14
CA ARG A 108 -21.09 -3.39 52.01
C ARG A 108 -20.74 -4.83 51.61
N GLU A 109 -20.87 -5.78 52.53
CA GLU A 109 -20.68 -7.19 52.25
C GLU A 109 -21.88 -7.74 51.47
N ALA A 110 -23.12 -7.46 51.88
CA ALA A 110 -24.31 -7.80 51.12
C ALA A 110 -24.38 -7.14 49.72
N VAL A 111 -23.87 -5.91 49.57
CA VAL A 111 -23.74 -5.26 48.25
C VAL A 111 -22.67 -5.93 47.39
N ARG A 112 -21.51 -6.28 47.96
CA ARG A 112 -20.46 -7.07 47.29
C ARG A 112 -20.93 -8.49 46.96
N GLU A 113 -21.76 -9.09 47.79
CA GLU A 113 -22.33 -10.41 47.57
C GLU A 113 -23.39 -10.38 46.46
N ARG A 114 -24.19 -9.32 46.37
CA ARG A 114 -25.04 -9.05 45.19
C ARG A 114 -24.21 -8.84 43.93
N ALA A 115 -23.09 -8.14 44.00
CA ALA A 115 -22.19 -7.96 42.85
C ALA A 115 -21.55 -9.30 42.40
N ARG A 116 -21.04 -10.09 43.34
CA ARG A 116 -20.54 -11.46 43.08
C ARG A 116 -21.64 -12.38 42.53
N LYS A 117 -22.84 -12.36 43.12
CA LYS A 117 -23.99 -13.12 42.62
C LYS A 117 -24.43 -12.66 41.23
N LEU A 118 -24.32 -11.38 40.89
CA LEU A 118 -24.55 -10.88 39.52
C LEU A 118 -23.45 -11.31 38.53
N GLN A 119 -22.19 -11.42 38.98
CA GLN A 119 -21.10 -12.01 38.19
C GLN A 119 -21.25 -13.54 38.01
N LEU A 120 -21.98 -14.22 38.91
CA LEU A 120 -22.27 -15.66 38.88
C LEU A 120 -23.62 -16.02 38.22
N LEU A 121 -24.55 -15.06 38.04
CA LEU A 121 -25.93 -15.33 37.56
C LEU A 121 -26.10 -15.42 36.04
N GLY A 122 -24.99 -15.44 35.32
CA GLY A 122 -24.90 -15.79 33.91
C GLY A 122 -23.45 -15.72 33.46
N ASN A 123 -23.01 -16.66 32.62
CA ASN A 123 -21.65 -16.66 32.10
C ASN A 123 -21.32 -15.27 31.54
N PRO A 124 -20.16 -14.68 31.92
CA PRO A 124 -19.72 -13.43 31.34
C PRO A 124 -19.62 -13.60 29.83
N GLU A 125 -19.99 -12.56 29.07
CA GLU A 125 -19.83 -12.62 27.63
C GLU A 125 -18.34 -12.74 27.30
N ILE A 126 -18.00 -13.73 26.48
CA ILE A 126 -16.63 -13.99 26.05
C ILE A 126 -16.11 -12.72 25.36
N PRO A 127 -15.01 -12.10 25.86
CA PRO A 127 -14.48 -10.88 25.27
C PRO A 127 -13.78 -11.20 23.96
N LEU A 128 -14.33 -10.68 22.86
CA LEU A 128 -13.66 -10.68 21.55
C LEU A 128 -12.83 -9.39 21.46
N ALA A 129 -11.51 -9.49 21.64
CA ALA A 129 -10.59 -8.38 21.44
C ALA A 129 -10.17 -8.30 19.97
N GLU A 130 -10.56 -7.23 19.28
CA GLU A 130 -10.47 -7.08 17.81
C GLU A 130 -9.03 -7.24 17.26
N GLU A 131 -8.02 -6.76 18.01
CA GLU A 131 -6.59 -6.98 17.77
C GLU A 131 -6.21 -8.42 17.39
N ASN A 132 -6.77 -9.41 18.09
CA ASN A 132 -6.43 -10.83 17.90
C ASN A 132 -7.00 -11.41 16.60
N TRP A 133 -8.01 -10.75 16.02
CA TRP A 133 -8.82 -11.24 14.91
C TRP A 133 -8.64 -10.44 13.62
N SER A 134 -7.86 -9.36 13.63
CA SER A 134 -7.55 -8.58 12.43
C SER A 134 -6.89 -9.44 11.33
N PRO A 135 -7.20 -9.23 10.03
CA PRO A 135 -6.53 -9.87 8.89
C PRO A 135 -5.09 -9.36 8.68
N ASN A 136 -4.71 -8.25 9.32
CA ASN A 136 -3.36 -7.71 9.32
C ASN A 136 -2.69 -7.89 10.70
N VAL A 137 -1.35 -7.85 10.74
CA VAL A 137 -0.54 -7.85 11.98
C VAL A 137 0.58 -6.80 11.93
N PRO A 138 0.91 -6.14 13.05
CA PRO A 138 1.99 -5.17 13.11
C PRO A 138 3.36 -5.85 12.93
N LEU A 139 4.19 -5.34 12.01
CA LEU A 139 5.50 -5.90 11.69
C LEU A 139 6.57 -5.26 12.59
N GLN A 140 6.94 -5.93 13.69
CA GLN A 140 7.77 -5.30 14.73
C GLN A 140 9.27 -5.37 14.41
N SER A 141 10.00 -4.28 14.65
CA SER A 141 11.48 -4.33 14.63
C SER A 141 12.07 -5.05 15.85
N GLY A 142 11.25 -5.41 16.84
CA GLY A 142 11.64 -6.22 18.00
C GLY A 142 12.13 -7.62 17.60
N ASP A 143 11.45 -8.22 16.62
CA ASP A 143 11.64 -9.59 16.13
C ASP A 143 13.07 -9.94 15.75
N PHE A 144 13.89 -8.95 15.38
CA PHE A 144 15.26 -9.14 14.90
C PHE A 144 16.36 -8.60 15.83
N LYS A 145 16.03 -7.95 16.96
CA LYS A 145 17.03 -7.31 17.84
C LYS A 145 18.14 -8.25 18.34
N ASN A 146 17.83 -9.53 18.51
CA ASN A 146 18.75 -10.56 19.00
C ASN A 146 19.21 -11.53 17.89
N HIS A 147 18.90 -11.24 16.62
CA HIS A 147 19.14 -12.14 15.49
C HIS A 147 20.31 -11.69 14.64
N PHE A 148 21.32 -12.56 14.52
CA PHE A 148 22.40 -12.43 13.56
C PHE A 148 21.96 -12.98 12.21
N SER A 149 22.21 -12.22 11.14
CA SER A 149 21.91 -12.62 9.77
C SER A 149 22.81 -13.74 9.27
N ILE A 150 22.31 -14.56 8.36
CA ILE A 150 23.01 -15.69 7.75
C ILE A 150 22.99 -15.68 6.21
N VAL A 151 23.01 -14.48 5.58
CA VAL A 151 22.98 -14.27 4.11
C VAL A 151 23.87 -15.25 3.34
N SER A 152 25.09 -15.52 3.82
CA SER A 152 26.07 -16.41 3.19
C SER A 152 25.60 -17.87 3.02
N ARG A 153 24.58 -18.30 3.77
CA ARG A 153 23.92 -19.61 3.61
C ARG A 153 23.01 -19.69 2.37
N PHE A 154 22.63 -18.56 1.79
CA PHE A 154 21.81 -18.45 0.58
C PHE A 154 22.61 -18.19 -0.70
N ARG A 155 23.95 -18.20 -0.64
CA ARG A 155 24.82 -17.98 -1.82
C ARG A 155 24.42 -18.87 -3.00
N SER A 156 24.10 -18.24 -4.12
CA SER A 156 23.79 -18.81 -5.43
C SER A 156 24.07 -17.76 -6.52
N PRO A 157 24.17 -18.12 -7.81
CA PRO A 157 24.37 -17.15 -8.90
C PRO A 157 23.28 -16.07 -9.02
N ASN A 158 22.07 -16.37 -8.55
CA ASN A 158 20.94 -15.44 -8.61
C ASN A 158 20.90 -14.46 -7.42
N LEU A 159 21.69 -14.70 -6.36
CA LEU A 159 21.80 -13.82 -5.19
C LEU A 159 22.70 -12.60 -5.47
N LYS A 160 22.20 -11.65 -6.24
CA LYS A 160 22.93 -10.43 -6.65
C LYS A 160 22.62 -9.26 -5.73
N ASN A 161 23.58 -8.39 -5.44
CA ASN A 161 23.32 -7.17 -4.66
C ASN A 161 22.54 -6.14 -5.52
N LEU A 162 21.52 -5.53 -4.92
CA LEU A 162 20.67 -4.50 -5.55
C LEU A 162 20.68 -3.21 -4.72
N ALA A 163 21.80 -2.48 -4.76
CA ALA A 163 21.99 -1.25 -3.97
C ALA A 163 20.88 -0.19 -4.17
N TYR A 164 20.24 -0.17 -5.34
CA TYR A 164 19.15 0.75 -5.71
C TYR A 164 17.73 0.25 -5.35
N ALA A 165 17.55 -1.00 -4.92
CA ALA A 165 16.22 -1.52 -4.56
C ALA A 165 15.59 -0.75 -3.38
N LYS A 166 16.42 -0.28 -2.44
CA LYS A 166 16.01 0.61 -1.33
C LYS A 166 15.37 1.92 -1.79
N ASP A 167 15.65 2.34 -3.03
CA ASP A 167 15.19 3.59 -3.61
C ASP A 167 14.04 3.36 -4.62
N ILE A 168 14.05 2.24 -5.37
CA ILE A 168 12.94 1.84 -6.27
C ILE A 168 11.69 1.42 -5.49
N LEU A 169 11.83 0.63 -4.41
CA LEU A 169 10.67 0.09 -3.69
C LEU A 169 9.74 1.16 -3.12
N PRO A 170 10.22 2.26 -2.49
CA PRO A 170 9.38 3.40 -2.12
C PRO A 170 8.61 4.03 -3.29
N ILE A 171 9.19 4.06 -4.49
CA ILE A 171 8.54 4.60 -5.69
C ILE A 171 7.43 3.65 -6.16
N LEU A 172 7.69 2.34 -6.23
CA LEU A 172 6.66 1.34 -6.54
C LEU A 172 5.51 1.37 -5.52
N THR A 173 5.81 1.44 -4.22
CA THR A 173 4.79 1.55 -3.16
C THR A 173 3.98 2.84 -3.30
N PHE A 174 4.61 3.97 -3.64
CA PHE A 174 3.90 5.21 -3.95
C PHE A 174 2.94 5.05 -5.14
N VAL A 175 3.41 4.49 -6.26
CA VAL A 175 2.58 4.24 -7.46
C VAL A 175 1.41 3.30 -7.13
N ASN A 176 1.62 2.29 -6.28
CA ASN A 176 0.57 1.38 -5.86
C ASN A 176 -0.52 2.05 -5.01
N LYS A 177 -0.12 2.72 -3.91
CA LYS A 177 -1.07 3.35 -2.97
C LYS A 177 -1.81 4.55 -3.59
N PHE A 178 -1.16 5.30 -4.47
CA PHE A 178 -1.71 6.52 -5.09
C PHE A 178 -2.03 6.35 -6.58
N ASN A 179 -2.27 5.12 -7.05
CA ASN A 179 -2.60 4.80 -8.44
C ASN A 179 -3.69 5.69 -9.06
N THR A 180 -4.68 6.12 -8.27
CA THR A 180 -5.78 7.01 -8.68
C THR A 180 -5.37 8.42 -9.10
N PHE A 181 -4.15 8.85 -8.79
CA PHE A 181 -3.60 10.17 -9.15
C PHE A 181 -2.58 10.10 -10.29
N LEU A 182 -2.32 8.90 -10.83
CA LEU A 182 -1.31 8.63 -11.84
C LEU A 182 -1.93 8.09 -13.15
N PRO A 183 -1.28 8.30 -14.31
CA PRO A 183 -1.70 7.71 -15.58
C PRO A 183 -1.81 6.18 -15.52
N GLN A 184 -2.76 5.63 -16.28
CA GLN A 184 -3.07 4.19 -16.29
C GLN A 184 -1.91 3.34 -16.85
N GLU A 185 -1.08 3.95 -17.70
CA GLU A 185 0.14 3.39 -18.26
C GLU A 185 1.25 3.15 -17.21
N LEU A 186 1.15 3.75 -16.02
CA LEU A 186 2.08 3.54 -14.92
C LEU A 186 1.62 2.47 -13.93
N TRP A 187 0.36 2.02 -13.99
CA TRP A 187 -0.19 1.05 -13.03
C TRP A 187 0.44 -0.35 -13.18
N SER A 188 0.96 -0.67 -14.36
CA SER A 188 1.54 -1.97 -14.71
C SER A 188 3.07 -1.99 -14.68
N LEU A 189 3.70 -1.00 -14.04
CA LEU A 189 5.16 -0.95 -13.92
C LEU A 189 5.70 -2.17 -13.16
N SER A 190 6.67 -2.87 -13.75
CA SER A 190 7.45 -3.91 -13.09
C SER A 190 8.68 -3.34 -12.38
N PHE A 191 9.40 -4.16 -11.61
CA PHE A 191 10.71 -3.76 -11.09
C PHE A 191 11.73 -3.63 -12.24
N GLN A 192 11.64 -4.53 -13.23
CA GLN A 192 12.44 -4.53 -14.45
C GLN A 192 12.19 -3.28 -15.32
N ASP A 193 10.97 -2.74 -15.38
CA ASP A 193 10.67 -1.48 -16.10
C ASP A 193 11.54 -0.31 -15.62
N PHE A 194 11.87 -0.27 -14.32
CA PHE A 194 12.79 0.73 -13.77
C PHE A 194 14.25 0.43 -14.12
N GLU A 195 14.66 -0.84 -14.12
CA GLU A 195 16.02 -1.24 -14.50
C GLU A 195 16.31 -0.89 -15.97
N LEU A 196 15.44 -1.34 -16.87
CA LEU A 196 15.47 -1.04 -18.30
C LEU A 196 15.32 0.46 -18.57
N GLY A 197 14.29 1.08 -17.97
CA GLY A 197 13.94 2.48 -18.23
C GLY A 197 14.93 3.50 -17.65
N LEU A 198 15.75 3.12 -16.68
CA LEU A 198 16.74 3.99 -16.04
C LEU A 198 18.19 3.55 -16.27
N ASP A 199 18.44 2.47 -17.01
CA ASP A 199 19.78 1.89 -17.29
C ASP A 199 20.52 1.44 -16.01
N LEU A 200 19.79 0.77 -15.12
CA LEU A 200 20.29 0.16 -13.89
C LEU A 200 20.43 -1.33 -14.09
N TYR A 201 21.55 -1.90 -13.65
CA TYR A 201 21.76 -3.35 -13.66
C TYR A 201 22.27 -3.77 -12.28
N PRO A 202 22.00 -5.01 -11.83
CA PRO A 202 22.56 -5.56 -10.60
C PRO A 202 24.10 -5.47 -10.54
N ASP A 203 24.65 -5.59 -9.34
CA ASP A 203 26.10 -5.73 -9.17
C ASP A 203 26.60 -6.97 -9.94
N ALA A 204 27.55 -6.77 -10.85
CA ALA A 204 28.09 -7.84 -11.68
C ALA A 204 29.16 -8.65 -10.92
N GLU A 205 29.25 -9.94 -11.22
CA GLU A 205 30.42 -10.74 -10.86
C GLU A 205 31.66 -10.17 -11.56
N LYS A 206 32.77 -10.02 -10.83
CA LYS A 206 33.92 -9.17 -11.20
C LYS A 206 34.74 -9.64 -12.41
N GLU A 207 34.37 -10.76 -13.02
CA GLU A 207 35.20 -11.52 -13.95
C GLU A 207 34.62 -11.57 -15.38
N LEU A 208 33.42 -11.01 -15.61
CA LEU A 208 32.76 -10.98 -16.92
C LEU A 208 32.47 -9.54 -17.40
N PRO A 209 32.63 -9.24 -18.70
CA PRO A 209 32.24 -7.95 -19.27
C PRO A 209 30.71 -7.79 -19.20
N ARG A 210 30.24 -6.68 -18.62
CA ARG A 210 28.81 -6.36 -18.52
C ARG A 210 28.22 -6.10 -19.91
N LYS A 211 27.30 -6.96 -20.36
CA LYS A 211 26.42 -6.69 -21.50
C LYS A 211 25.43 -5.59 -21.15
N LEU A 212 25.22 -4.65 -22.06
CA LEU A 212 24.20 -3.60 -21.96
C LEU A 212 22.84 -4.15 -22.41
N TYR A 213 21.74 -3.55 -21.97
CA TYR A 213 20.38 -4.01 -22.32
C TYR A 213 20.15 -4.07 -23.84
N GLN A 214 20.68 -3.08 -24.58
CA GLN A 214 20.61 -3.03 -26.04
C GLN A 214 21.32 -4.20 -26.75
N ASP A 215 22.23 -4.92 -26.07
CA ASP A 215 23.02 -6.01 -26.67
C ASP A 215 22.23 -7.33 -26.73
N TYR A 216 21.07 -7.40 -26.07
CA TYR A 216 20.25 -8.62 -25.97
C TYR A 216 18.73 -8.41 -25.92
N MET A 217 18.24 -7.16 -25.89
CA MET A 217 16.82 -6.80 -25.90
C MET A 217 16.49 -5.89 -27.11
N PRO A 218 15.32 -6.04 -27.75
CA PRO A 218 14.90 -5.12 -28.81
C PRO A 218 14.84 -3.66 -28.34
N ILE A 219 15.49 -2.75 -29.08
CA ILE A 219 15.58 -1.32 -28.75
C ILE A 219 14.19 -0.68 -28.51
N LYS A 220 13.16 -1.15 -29.21
CA LYS A 220 11.76 -0.73 -29.04
C LYS A 220 11.24 -0.95 -27.61
N GLU A 221 11.61 -2.06 -26.97
CA GLU A 221 11.21 -2.39 -25.60
C GLU A 221 11.90 -1.46 -24.59
N LEU A 222 13.22 -1.29 -24.75
CA LEU A 222 14.04 -0.37 -23.96
C LEU A 222 13.52 1.08 -24.02
N VAL A 223 13.26 1.60 -25.22
CA VAL A 223 12.69 2.95 -25.44
C VAL A 223 11.32 3.10 -24.78
N ARG A 224 10.49 2.04 -24.77
CA ARG A 224 9.19 2.07 -24.11
C ARG A 224 9.32 2.13 -22.58
N CYS A 225 10.25 1.37 -21.98
CA CYS A 225 10.53 1.46 -20.54
C CYS A 225 11.07 2.86 -20.17
N GLN A 226 11.93 3.44 -21.01
CA GLN A 226 12.41 4.81 -20.88
C GLN A 226 11.29 5.86 -20.99
N ASP A 227 10.34 5.70 -21.93
CA ASP A 227 9.14 6.54 -22.04
C ASP A 227 8.26 6.43 -20.77
N LYS A 228 8.04 5.23 -20.21
CA LYS A 228 7.32 5.05 -18.93
C LYS A 228 8.01 5.81 -17.79
N MET A 229 9.34 5.78 -17.71
CA MET A 229 10.10 6.51 -16.69
C MET A 229 10.02 8.04 -16.86
N ASN A 230 10.05 8.52 -18.11
CA ASN A 230 9.82 9.93 -18.43
C ASN A 230 8.38 10.38 -18.13
N LEU A 231 7.39 9.51 -18.35
CA LEU A 231 5.99 9.76 -17.97
C LEU A 231 5.82 9.84 -16.44
N LEU A 232 6.45 8.93 -15.69
CA LEU A 232 6.48 8.96 -14.23
C LEU A 232 7.14 10.24 -13.70
N PHE A 233 8.28 10.62 -14.26
CA PHE A 233 8.98 11.88 -13.93
C PHE A 233 8.08 13.11 -14.16
N LEU A 234 7.41 13.21 -15.32
CA LEU A 234 6.50 14.32 -15.62
C LEU A 234 5.25 14.32 -14.72
N ALA A 235 4.71 13.15 -14.38
CA ALA A 235 3.58 13.03 -13.46
C ALA A 235 3.95 13.48 -12.04
N LEU A 236 5.11 13.05 -11.52
CA LEU A 236 5.62 13.46 -10.20
C LEU A 236 5.92 14.97 -10.16
N LEU A 237 6.57 15.53 -11.19
CA LEU A 237 6.80 16.98 -11.32
C LEU A 237 5.48 17.78 -11.23
N LYS A 238 4.47 17.37 -11.99
CA LYS A 238 3.15 18.01 -11.99
C LYS A 238 2.43 17.87 -10.65
N LEU A 239 2.53 16.71 -9.98
CA LEU A 239 1.94 16.50 -8.66
C LEU A 239 2.62 17.38 -7.59
N ALA A 240 3.95 17.42 -7.55
CA ALA A 240 4.71 18.22 -6.57
C ALA A 240 4.43 19.73 -6.69
N LEU A 241 4.22 20.21 -7.93
CA LEU A 241 3.92 21.60 -8.24
C LEU A 241 2.40 21.90 -8.30
N ASN A 242 1.57 21.01 -7.74
CA ASN A 242 0.11 21.11 -7.67
C ASN A 242 -0.60 21.43 -8.99
N ASN A 243 -0.02 20.99 -10.11
CA ASN A 243 -0.56 21.19 -11.44
C ASN A 243 -1.80 20.30 -11.67
N SER A 244 -2.79 20.85 -12.39
CA SER A 244 -4.07 20.20 -12.67
C SER A 244 -4.17 19.59 -14.07
N SER A 245 -3.17 19.78 -14.95
CA SER A 245 -3.19 19.21 -16.30
C SER A 245 -3.16 17.68 -16.28
N ALA A 246 -3.89 17.07 -17.21
CA ALA A 246 -3.72 15.66 -17.52
C ALA A 246 -2.27 15.37 -17.96
N THR A 247 -1.84 14.13 -17.79
CA THR A 247 -0.49 13.68 -18.19
C THR A 247 -0.65 12.35 -18.91
N THR A 248 -0.16 12.27 -20.14
CA THR A 248 -0.29 11.11 -21.02
C THR A 248 1.05 10.82 -21.70
N MET A 249 1.14 9.68 -22.40
CA MET A 249 2.26 9.34 -23.29
C MET A 249 2.46 10.34 -24.45
N GLU A 250 1.52 11.26 -24.67
CA GLU A 250 1.64 12.37 -25.63
C GLU A 250 2.31 13.59 -24.96
N SER A 251 1.99 13.88 -23.69
CA SER A 251 2.56 15.01 -22.93
C SER A 251 4.08 14.97 -22.76
N ILE A 252 4.71 13.79 -22.88
CA ILE A 252 6.18 13.67 -22.85
C ILE A 252 6.82 14.05 -24.20
N LYS A 253 6.07 13.97 -25.30
CA LYS A 253 6.52 14.23 -26.69
C LYS A 253 6.36 15.68 -27.12
N GLU A 254 5.79 16.54 -26.26
CA GLU A 254 5.72 17.98 -26.51
C GLU A 254 7.11 18.64 -26.54
N ASN A 255 7.24 19.74 -27.27
CA ASN A 255 8.47 20.54 -27.19
C ASN A 255 8.56 21.25 -25.83
N LYS A 256 9.65 20.98 -25.08
CA LYS A 256 9.93 21.51 -23.73
C LYS A 256 8.93 21.05 -22.64
N SER A 257 8.49 19.79 -22.69
CA SER A 257 7.60 19.14 -21.70
C SER A 257 8.01 19.39 -20.24
N TYR A 258 9.32 19.33 -19.94
CA TYR A 258 9.85 19.37 -18.58
C TYR A 258 10.25 20.77 -18.11
N ALA A 259 10.72 21.65 -19.02
CA ALA A 259 11.26 22.98 -18.71
C ALA A 259 10.35 23.83 -17.79
N LYS A 260 9.04 23.82 -18.08
CA LYS A 260 7.99 24.54 -17.34
C LYS A 260 7.86 24.11 -15.87
N PHE A 261 8.39 22.94 -15.51
CA PHE A 261 8.30 22.34 -14.18
C PHE A 261 9.67 22.24 -13.49
N VAL A 262 10.74 21.97 -14.24
CA VAL A 262 12.12 21.88 -13.72
C VAL A 262 12.60 23.22 -13.16
N VAL A 263 12.25 24.35 -13.78
CA VAL A 263 12.63 25.69 -13.28
C VAL A 263 11.98 26.02 -11.93
N PRO A 264 10.65 25.88 -11.73
CA PRO A 264 10.04 25.97 -10.39
C PRO A 264 10.59 24.96 -9.38
N LEU A 265 10.92 23.74 -9.80
CA LEU A 265 11.51 22.73 -8.91
C LEU A 265 12.86 23.20 -8.35
N ARG A 266 13.77 23.70 -9.20
CA ARG A 266 15.09 24.24 -8.78
C ARG A 266 14.95 25.34 -7.74
N ALA A 267 13.99 26.25 -7.91
CA ALA A 267 13.75 27.34 -6.97
C ALA A 267 13.30 26.85 -5.58
N ASN A 268 12.58 25.72 -5.52
CA ASN A 268 12.02 25.21 -4.27
C ASN A 268 12.89 24.12 -3.60
N ALA A 269 13.71 23.39 -4.35
CA ALA A 269 14.33 22.13 -3.90
C ALA A 269 15.17 22.24 -2.61
N TRP A 270 15.83 23.38 -2.37
CA TRP A 270 16.52 23.65 -1.10
C TRP A 270 15.55 23.78 0.08
N SER A 271 14.46 24.52 -0.08
CA SER A 271 13.42 24.68 0.96
C SER A 271 12.61 23.40 1.22
N TRP A 272 12.52 22.52 0.21
CA TRP A 272 11.87 21.21 0.30
C TRP A 272 12.80 20.10 0.84
N GLY A 273 14.08 20.42 1.08
CA GLY A 273 15.10 19.50 1.55
C GLY A 273 15.80 18.78 0.39
N TYR A 274 17.08 19.11 0.17
CA TYR A 274 17.90 18.49 -0.88
C TYR A 274 18.31 17.04 -0.57
N PRO A 275 18.47 16.16 -1.57
CA PRO A 275 18.95 14.79 -1.36
C PRO A 275 20.32 14.74 -0.69
N SER A 276 20.55 13.77 0.20
CA SER A 276 21.85 13.61 0.88
C SER A 276 22.97 13.17 -0.07
N GLN A 277 22.63 12.54 -1.20
CA GLN A 277 23.60 12.13 -2.22
C GLN A 277 24.19 13.31 -3.01
N TRP A 278 23.54 14.47 -2.99
CA TRP A 278 23.91 15.65 -3.79
C TRP A 278 24.37 16.82 -2.90
N LYS A 279 24.69 16.56 -1.63
CA LYS A 279 25.15 17.56 -0.67
C LYS A 279 26.53 17.24 -0.10
N VAL A 280 27.25 18.29 0.24
CA VAL A 280 28.45 18.26 1.07
C VAL A 280 28.16 19.09 2.33
N GLU A 281 28.54 18.57 3.50
CA GLU A 281 28.50 19.32 4.76
C GLU A 281 29.90 19.91 5.03
N VAL A 282 29.95 21.19 5.40
CA VAL A 282 31.21 21.92 5.62
C VAL A 282 31.18 22.59 7.00
N GLY A 283 32.21 22.31 7.80
CA GLY A 283 32.37 22.79 9.18
C GLY A 283 31.99 21.75 10.25
N ASP A 284 32.54 21.92 11.46
CA ASP A 284 32.32 20.99 12.58
C ASP A 284 31.06 21.32 13.38
N SER A 285 30.38 20.28 13.87
CA SER A 285 29.07 20.36 14.56
C SER A 285 29.05 21.05 15.93
N ASN A 286 30.17 21.66 16.35
CA ASN A 286 30.33 22.42 17.60
C ASN A 286 31.19 23.68 17.40
N THR A 287 31.28 24.20 16.16
CA THR A 287 31.98 25.49 15.93
C THR A 287 31.27 26.62 16.66
N LYS A 288 32.01 27.42 17.44
CA LYS A 288 31.46 28.59 18.13
C LYS A 288 31.39 29.78 17.16
N VAL A 289 30.31 30.56 17.21
CA VAL A 289 30.17 31.80 16.41
C VAL A 289 31.12 32.89 16.92
N PHE A 290 31.36 32.95 18.24
CA PHE A 290 32.28 33.90 18.86
C PHE A 290 33.50 33.17 19.43
N ASN A 291 34.68 33.80 19.33
CA ASN A 291 35.96 33.21 19.79
C ASN A 291 36.04 33.00 21.31
N THR A 292 35.21 33.73 22.07
CA THR A 292 35.11 33.71 23.53
C THR A 292 33.66 33.49 23.92
N ASP A 293 33.43 32.87 25.07
CA ASP A 293 32.10 32.74 25.67
C ASP A 293 31.81 33.95 26.58
N ASP A 294 30.55 34.32 26.71
CA ASP A 294 30.10 35.33 27.66
C ASP A 294 30.23 34.79 29.09
N THR A 295 31.06 35.46 29.91
CA THR A 295 31.36 35.06 31.30
C THR A 295 30.83 36.01 32.36
N GLU A 296 30.34 37.19 31.97
CA GLU A 296 29.81 38.21 32.88
C GLU A 296 28.27 38.21 32.83
N PRO A 297 27.56 37.97 33.94
CA PRO A 297 26.10 37.96 33.94
C PRO A 297 25.52 39.37 33.83
N ALA A 298 24.53 39.53 32.96
CA ALA A 298 23.87 40.83 32.72
C ALA A 298 23.06 41.34 33.93
N ASP A 299 22.59 40.44 34.80
CA ASP A 299 22.07 40.78 36.14
C ASP A 299 22.84 39.99 37.21
N PRO A 300 23.61 40.65 38.09
CA PRO A 300 24.26 39.99 39.23
C PRO A 300 23.30 39.32 40.23
N SER A 301 22.01 39.64 40.18
CA SER A 301 20.93 39.06 41.00
C SER A 301 20.49 37.68 40.47
N GLU A 302 20.55 37.48 39.15
CA GLU A 302 20.21 36.24 38.45
C GLU A 302 21.38 35.82 37.55
N PRO A 303 22.49 35.28 38.12
CA PRO A 303 23.77 35.11 37.43
C PRO A 303 23.82 33.96 36.42
N GLU A 304 22.68 33.53 35.87
CA GLU A 304 22.57 32.39 34.95
C GLU A 304 22.72 32.84 33.48
N ILE A 305 23.89 32.58 32.90
CA ILE A 305 24.15 32.83 31.47
C ILE A 305 23.60 31.66 30.66
N LEU A 306 22.33 31.76 30.27
CA LEU A 306 21.58 30.70 29.56
C LEU A 306 22.19 30.29 28.21
N VAL A 307 22.89 31.20 27.53
CA VAL A 307 23.54 30.96 26.23
C VAL A 307 24.92 31.62 26.23
N PRO A 308 25.98 30.95 26.73
CA PRO A 308 27.32 31.53 26.79
C PRO A 308 27.97 31.76 25.42
N ASN A 309 27.49 31.07 24.37
CA ASN A 309 27.93 31.29 22.99
C ASN A 309 26.86 30.74 22.03
N LEU A 310 26.85 31.22 20.78
CA LEU A 310 26.05 30.62 19.72
C LEU A 310 26.85 29.51 19.02
N VAL A 311 26.20 28.37 18.76
CA VAL A 311 26.78 27.28 17.97
C VAL A 311 26.48 27.51 16.49
N ALA A 312 27.53 27.58 15.68
CA ALA A 312 27.44 27.51 14.23
C ALA A 312 27.21 26.05 13.83
N TRP A 313 26.13 25.81 13.08
CA TRP A 313 25.85 24.50 12.52
C TRP A 313 26.59 24.30 11.20
N PRO A 314 26.99 23.06 10.83
CA PRO A 314 27.63 22.77 9.55
C PRO A 314 26.80 23.27 8.38
N GLN A 315 27.45 23.93 7.43
CA GLN A 315 26.77 24.49 6.25
C GLN A 315 26.64 23.42 5.17
N GLN A 316 25.42 23.25 4.66
CA GLN A 316 25.14 22.30 3.58
C GLN A 316 25.21 23.01 2.22
N TYR A 317 26.07 22.50 1.34
CA TYR A 317 26.25 22.96 -0.03
C TYR A 317 25.89 21.85 -1.03
N ALA A 318 25.53 22.20 -2.27
CA ALA A 318 25.42 21.22 -3.35
C ALA A 318 26.81 20.70 -3.74
N ILE A 319 26.88 19.50 -4.32
CA ILE A 319 28.07 19.05 -5.04
C ILE A 319 28.33 19.93 -6.27
N GLU A 320 29.61 20.07 -6.67
CA GLU A 320 30.04 20.98 -7.75
C GLU A 320 29.28 20.76 -9.07
N ASN A 321 29.01 19.50 -9.42
CA ASN A 321 28.24 19.11 -10.60
C ASN A 321 26.82 18.68 -10.20
N ASP A 322 26.03 19.63 -9.66
CA ASP A 322 24.65 19.39 -9.20
C ASP A 322 23.73 18.84 -10.31
N PRO A 323 23.24 17.58 -10.22
CA PRO A 323 22.44 16.96 -11.27
C PRO A 323 21.12 17.67 -11.55
N LEU A 324 20.54 18.40 -10.58
CA LEU A 324 19.29 19.13 -10.82
C LEU A 324 19.50 20.35 -11.73
N LEU A 325 20.70 20.94 -11.72
CA LEU A 325 21.06 22.10 -12.55
C LEU A 325 21.42 21.71 -14.00
N ASN A 326 21.50 20.41 -14.32
CA ASN A 326 21.73 19.93 -15.68
C ASN A 326 20.68 20.49 -16.66
N VAL A 327 21.15 21.24 -17.66
CA VAL A 327 20.31 21.95 -18.65
C VAL A 327 19.52 20.98 -19.54
N ASP A 328 20.04 19.79 -19.81
CA ASP A 328 19.36 18.81 -20.67
C ASP A 328 18.18 18.13 -19.98
N LEU A 329 18.05 18.20 -18.65
CA LEU A 329 16.88 17.75 -17.88
C LEU A 329 15.57 18.41 -18.36
N GLU A 330 15.66 19.63 -18.87
CA GLU A 330 14.53 20.38 -19.42
C GLU A 330 14.05 19.88 -20.80
N LYS A 331 14.94 19.21 -21.54
CA LYS A 331 14.73 18.75 -22.93
C LYS A 331 14.50 17.24 -23.02
N ARG A 332 15.37 16.45 -22.39
CA ARG A 332 15.43 14.98 -22.48
C ARG A 332 14.71 14.27 -21.32
N GLY A 333 14.23 15.03 -20.33
CA GLY A 333 13.62 14.49 -19.12
C GLY A 333 14.63 13.75 -18.25
N ILE A 334 14.17 12.75 -17.49
CA ILE A 334 14.97 12.08 -16.45
C ILE A 334 16.25 11.44 -17.00
N LEU A 335 16.22 11.00 -18.26
CA LEU A 335 17.32 10.33 -18.95
C LEU A 335 18.57 11.21 -19.12
N ALA A 336 18.45 12.53 -18.96
CA ALA A 336 19.57 13.47 -18.97
C ALA A 336 20.60 13.25 -17.85
N LEU A 337 20.22 12.56 -16.77
CA LEU A 337 21.07 12.30 -15.60
C LEU A 337 21.77 10.93 -15.72
N ALA A 338 22.83 10.71 -14.95
CA ALA A 338 23.46 9.40 -14.81
C ALA A 338 22.50 8.41 -14.12
N PRO A 339 22.56 7.08 -14.39
CA PRO A 339 21.57 6.11 -13.93
C PRO A 339 21.25 6.18 -12.42
N THR A 340 22.26 6.33 -11.57
CA THR A 340 22.10 6.51 -10.11
C THR A 340 21.30 7.76 -9.75
N ASP A 341 21.59 8.88 -10.40
CA ASP A 341 20.94 10.17 -10.16
C ASP A 341 19.50 10.20 -10.64
N ARG A 342 19.16 9.41 -11.67
CA ARG A 342 17.77 9.21 -12.11
C ARG A 342 16.90 8.66 -10.96
N VAL A 343 17.40 7.64 -10.26
CA VAL A 343 16.70 7.00 -9.13
C VAL A 343 16.65 7.94 -7.92
N ILE A 344 17.76 8.63 -7.62
CA ILE A 344 17.83 9.61 -6.53
C ILE A 344 16.78 10.71 -6.74
N LEU A 345 16.67 11.27 -7.96
CA LEU A 345 15.70 12.31 -8.27
C LEU A 345 14.25 11.81 -8.22
N LEU A 346 13.96 10.61 -8.74
CA LEU A 346 12.61 10.04 -8.68
C LEU A 346 12.17 9.77 -7.22
N LYS A 347 13.07 9.25 -6.37
CA LYS A 347 12.80 9.09 -4.93
C LYS A 347 12.59 10.44 -4.25
N ALA A 348 13.45 11.43 -4.51
CA ALA A 348 13.33 12.77 -3.95
C ALA A 348 12.01 13.43 -4.36
N LEU A 349 11.62 13.29 -5.64
CA LEU A 349 10.33 13.73 -6.13
C LEU A 349 9.15 13.03 -5.46
N VAL A 350 9.20 11.71 -5.21
CA VAL A 350 8.17 11.02 -4.42
C VAL A 350 8.07 11.61 -3.01
N GLN A 351 9.20 11.87 -2.34
CA GLN A 351 9.20 12.50 -1.01
C GLN A 351 8.64 13.93 -1.04
N TRP A 352 9.02 14.74 -2.03
CA TRP A 352 8.48 16.09 -2.22
C TRP A 352 6.98 16.06 -2.59
N VAL A 353 6.51 15.10 -3.39
CA VAL A 353 5.08 14.91 -3.68
C VAL A 353 4.29 14.56 -2.42
N LEU A 354 4.77 13.65 -1.58
CA LEU A 354 4.13 13.28 -0.32
C LEU A 354 4.03 14.47 0.67
N ALA A 355 4.98 15.39 0.63
CA ALA A 355 5.04 16.56 1.51
C ALA A 355 4.28 17.80 0.97
N GLN A 356 4.35 18.07 -0.34
CA GLN A 356 3.97 19.35 -0.95
C GLN A 356 2.74 19.26 -1.87
N SER A 357 2.35 18.06 -2.32
CA SER A 357 1.21 17.92 -3.23
C SER A 357 -0.11 17.92 -2.46
N ASP A 358 -0.92 18.96 -2.63
CA ASP A 358 -2.25 19.14 -2.01
C ASP A 358 -3.11 17.88 -2.17
N LYS A 359 -3.12 17.30 -3.38
CA LYS A 359 -3.92 16.11 -3.73
C LYS A 359 -3.52 14.89 -2.91
N ILE A 360 -2.21 14.63 -2.82
CA ILE A 360 -1.65 13.46 -2.14
C ILE A 360 -1.69 13.67 -0.63
N HIS A 361 -1.35 14.87 -0.15
CA HIS A 361 -1.37 15.23 1.27
C HIS A 361 -2.79 15.19 1.85
N GLN A 362 -3.80 15.64 1.10
CA GLN A 362 -5.21 15.52 1.52
C GLN A 362 -5.69 14.06 1.54
N GLU A 363 -5.23 13.21 0.62
CA GLU A 363 -5.54 11.77 0.65
C GLU A 363 -4.84 11.05 1.82
N ILE A 364 -3.57 11.39 2.10
CA ILE A 364 -2.83 10.91 3.28
C ILE A 364 -3.56 11.34 4.55
N TYR A 365 -3.99 12.61 4.64
CA TYR A 365 -4.78 13.11 5.77
C TYR A 365 -6.09 12.34 5.92
N ARG A 366 -6.84 12.13 4.83
CA ARG A 366 -8.09 11.34 4.82
C ARG A 366 -7.89 9.92 5.33
N LEU A 367 -6.87 9.22 4.83
CA LEU A 367 -6.59 7.82 5.18
C LEU A 367 -6.00 7.67 6.59
N SER A 368 -5.33 8.69 7.13
CA SER A 368 -4.79 8.69 8.50
C SER A 368 -5.77 9.22 9.56
N HIS A 369 -6.88 9.84 9.16
CA HIS A 369 -7.91 10.41 10.05
C HIS A 369 -9.29 9.80 9.74
N LEU A 370 -9.33 8.49 9.53
CA LEU A 370 -10.57 7.72 9.41
C LEU A 370 -11.31 7.67 10.76
N LYS A 371 -12.58 7.25 10.76
CA LYS A 371 -13.43 7.21 11.98
C LYS A 371 -13.17 6.02 12.90
N ARG A 372 -12.30 5.10 12.47
CA ARG A 372 -11.91 3.86 13.14
C ARG A 372 -10.39 3.79 13.04
N ASP A 373 -9.72 3.48 14.14
CA ASP A 373 -8.28 3.24 14.18
C ASP A 373 -7.98 1.74 13.97
N GLU A 374 -6.75 1.42 13.55
CA GLU A 374 -6.26 0.05 13.40
C GLU A 374 -6.43 -0.75 14.73
N PRO A 375 -7.03 -1.96 14.73
CA PRO A 375 -7.41 -2.66 15.98
C PRO A 375 -6.26 -2.98 16.96
N TYR A 376 -5.02 -3.04 16.47
CA TYR A 376 -3.78 -3.26 17.23
C TYR A 376 -3.04 -1.95 17.55
N GLY A 377 -3.73 -0.81 17.50
CA GLY A 377 -3.10 0.52 17.51
C GLY A 377 -2.35 0.81 16.20
N VAL A 378 -1.52 1.85 16.21
CA VAL A 378 -0.94 2.44 14.99
C VAL A 378 0.57 2.10 14.88
N PRO A 379 0.97 0.97 14.27
CA PRO A 379 2.38 0.55 14.15
C PRO A 379 3.10 1.34 13.05
N THR A 380 4.43 1.22 12.94
CA THR A 380 5.15 1.80 11.78
C THR A 380 4.72 1.14 10.47
N TYR A 381 4.63 -0.19 10.46
CA TYR A 381 4.22 -1.02 9.34
C TYR A 381 3.36 -2.19 9.83
N HIS A 382 2.48 -2.68 8.98
CA HIS A 382 1.77 -3.95 9.18
C HIS A 382 1.76 -4.78 7.88
N VAL A 383 1.45 -6.07 8.01
CA VAL A 383 1.45 -7.03 6.90
C VAL A 383 0.22 -7.94 6.99
N SER A 384 -0.15 -8.57 5.87
CA SER A 384 -1.16 -9.63 5.84
C SER A 384 -0.79 -10.74 6.84
N ARG A 385 -1.78 -11.18 7.63
CA ARG A 385 -1.61 -12.28 8.58
C ARG A 385 -1.17 -13.57 7.88
N LEU A 386 -1.62 -13.81 6.64
CA LEU A 386 -1.22 -14.98 5.86
C LEU A 386 0.30 -15.10 5.73
N PHE A 387 0.99 -14.01 5.38
CA PHE A 387 2.45 -14.00 5.17
C PHE A 387 3.26 -13.89 6.47
N ALA A 388 2.62 -13.58 7.60
CA ALA A 388 3.26 -13.51 8.92
C ALA A 388 3.06 -14.77 9.77
N ASP A 389 1.81 -15.23 9.89
CA ASP A 389 1.38 -16.39 10.69
C ASP A 389 1.29 -17.69 9.87
N GLY A 390 1.19 -17.65 8.54
CA GLY A 390 1.01 -18.82 7.67
C GLY A 390 -0.46 -19.23 7.47
N GLU A 391 -0.77 -19.96 6.40
CA GLU A 391 -2.15 -20.33 6.06
C GLU A 391 -2.80 -21.18 7.15
N ALA A 392 -2.18 -22.30 7.54
CA ALA A 392 -2.73 -23.23 8.54
C ALA A 392 -3.01 -22.55 9.88
N ALA A 393 -2.14 -21.65 10.34
CA ALA A 393 -2.38 -20.88 11.57
C ALA A 393 -3.47 -19.82 11.40
N THR A 394 -3.62 -19.24 10.20
CA THR A 394 -4.68 -18.28 9.88
C THR A 394 -6.05 -18.96 9.81
N LYS A 395 -6.16 -20.12 9.13
CA LYS A 395 -7.34 -21.00 9.17
C LYS A 395 -7.66 -21.41 10.62
N ALA A 396 -6.70 -21.92 11.39
CA ALA A 396 -6.91 -22.31 12.80
C ALA A 396 -7.34 -21.15 13.73
N ARG A 397 -6.86 -19.93 13.50
CA ARG A 397 -7.37 -18.72 14.19
C ARG A 397 -8.82 -18.43 13.81
N PHE A 398 -9.21 -18.60 12.55
CA PHE A 398 -10.60 -18.41 12.11
C PHE A 398 -11.54 -19.47 12.73
N THR A 399 -11.17 -20.75 12.74
CA THR A 399 -11.96 -21.80 13.44
C THR A 399 -12.16 -21.45 14.91
N LYS A 400 -11.08 -21.05 15.60
CA LYS A 400 -11.15 -20.63 17.01
C LYS A 400 -12.01 -19.38 17.23
N LEU A 401 -12.07 -18.46 16.26
CA LEU A 401 -13.00 -17.33 16.30
C LEU A 401 -14.45 -17.81 16.19
N CYS A 402 -14.73 -18.77 15.30
CA CYS A 402 -16.06 -19.35 15.13
C CYS A 402 -16.56 -20.00 16.43
N ASP A 403 -15.74 -20.82 17.09
CA ASP A 403 -16.05 -21.41 18.40
C ASP A 403 -16.44 -20.36 19.45
N LEU A 404 -15.64 -19.28 19.55
CA LEU A 404 -15.84 -18.20 20.52
C LEU A 404 -17.08 -17.36 20.19
N VAL A 405 -17.38 -17.15 18.91
CA VAL A 405 -18.60 -16.48 18.44
C VAL A 405 -19.83 -17.34 18.71
N GLN A 406 -19.80 -18.64 18.40
CA GLN A 406 -20.87 -19.59 18.74
C GLN A 406 -21.17 -19.56 20.24
N ALA A 407 -20.17 -19.83 21.09
CA ALA A 407 -20.33 -19.86 22.53
C ALA A 407 -20.85 -18.51 23.08
N ARG A 408 -20.42 -17.38 22.50
CA ARG A 408 -20.94 -16.05 22.85
C ARG A 408 -22.42 -15.88 22.45
N LEU A 409 -22.82 -16.33 21.26
CA LEU A 409 -24.21 -16.26 20.77
C LEU A 409 -25.15 -17.19 21.55
N GLU A 410 -24.68 -18.37 21.96
CA GLU A 410 -25.41 -19.30 22.85
C GLU A 410 -25.62 -18.70 24.25
N ILE A 411 -24.56 -18.16 24.88
CA ILE A 411 -24.67 -17.45 26.16
C ILE A 411 -25.64 -16.26 26.05
N LYS A 412 -25.60 -15.54 24.92
CA LYS A 412 -26.50 -14.42 24.60
C LYS A 412 -27.95 -14.88 24.43
N SER A 413 -28.21 -16.04 23.84
CA SER A 413 -29.56 -16.61 23.63
C SER A 413 -30.18 -17.18 24.90
N GLY A 414 -29.37 -17.85 25.74
CA GLY A 414 -29.80 -18.48 27.00
C GLY A 414 -30.28 -17.47 28.07
N ARG A 415 -29.88 -16.19 27.95
CA ARG A 415 -30.32 -15.12 28.86
C ARG A 415 -31.84 -14.95 28.81
N LYS A 416 -32.51 -15.09 29.98
CA LYS A 416 -33.97 -15.09 30.13
C LYS A 416 -34.71 -13.94 29.42
N HIS A 417 -34.10 -12.75 29.32
CA HIS A 417 -34.69 -11.60 28.61
C HIS A 417 -34.56 -11.72 27.08
N VAL A 418 -33.46 -12.30 26.58
CA VAL A 418 -33.21 -12.53 25.15
C VAL A 418 -34.09 -13.66 24.63
N LYS A 419 -34.22 -14.77 25.37
CA LYS A 419 -35.14 -15.86 25.01
C LYS A 419 -36.58 -15.38 24.81
N LYS A 420 -37.06 -14.45 25.66
CA LYS A 420 -38.35 -13.76 25.50
C LYS A 420 -38.38 -12.76 24.32
N GLN A 421 -37.26 -12.18 23.90
CA GLN A 421 -37.20 -11.29 22.72
C GLN A 421 -37.17 -12.09 21.41
N LEU A 422 -36.51 -13.24 21.39
CA LEU A 422 -36.50 -14.19 20.28
C LEU A 422 -37.92 -14.73 20.01
N GLN A 423 -38.61 -15.22 21.04
CA GLN A 423 -40.01 -15.67 20.96
C GLN A 423 -41.00 -14.58 20.47
N ASN A 424 -40.64 -13.30 20.63
CA ASN A 424 -41.45 -12.15 20.23
C ASN A 424 -40.98 -11.50 18.90
N GLY A 425 -40.08 -12.14 18.14
CA GLY A 425 -39.59 -11.63 16.85
C GLY A 425 -38.86 -10.28 16.94
N LYS A 426 -38.21 -9.97 18.08
CA LYS A 426 -37.52 -8.68 18.31
C LYS A 426 -36.01 -8.71 18.08
N ARG A 427 -35.47 -9.86 17.63
CA ARG A 427 -34.05 -10.08 17.33
C ARG A 427 -33.90 -11.15 16.24
N ASN A 428 -34.34 -10.83 15.02
CA ASN A 428 -34.32 -11.78 13.90
C ASN A 428 -32.88 -12.15 13.50
N ASP A 429 -31.97 -11.17 13.38
CA ASP A 429 -30.52 -11.37 13.20
C ASP A 429 -29.93 -12.45 14.14
N LEU A 430 -30.22 -12.38 15.45
CA LEU A 430 -29.76 -13.38 16.41
C LEU A 430 -30.43 -14.75 16.21
N PHE A 431 -31.69 -14.80 15.77
CA PHE A 431 -32.39 -16.04 15.47
C PHE A 431 -31.86 -16.70 14.18
N GLU A 432 -31.61 -15.90 13.15
CA GLU A 432 -31.04 -16.31 11.86
C GLU A 432 -29.61 -16.84 12.05
N LYS A 433 -28.75 -16.13 12.78
CA LYS A 433 -27.39 -16.60 13.11
C LYS A 433 -27.37 -17.90 13.93
N LEU A 434 -28.29 -18.07 14.88
CA LEU A 434 -28.44 -19.34 15.62
C LEU A 434 -29.01 -20.47 14.74
N LYS A 435 -29.84 -20.14 13.73
CA LYS A 435 -30.33 -21.11 12.74
C LYS A 435 -29.21 -21.57 11.80
N ILE A 436 -28.34 -20.67 11.35
CA ILE A 436 -27.15 -21.00 10.55
C ILE A 436 -26.24 -21.96 11.33
N ILE A 437 -25.86 -21.61 12.56
CA ILE A 437 -25.09 -22.51 13.45
C ILE A 437 -25.79 -23.87 13.61
N SER A 438 -27.12 -23.89 13.78
CA SER A 438 -27.89 -25.14 13.88
C SER A 438 -27.95 -25.96 12.59
N ASN A 439 -27.69 -25.35 11.43
CA ASN A 439 -27.56 -26.05 10.15
C ASN A 439 -26.14 -26.59 9.97
N ILE A 440 -25.10 -25.81 10.31
CA ILE A 440 -23.69 -26.26 10.28
C ILE A 440 -23.51 -27.55 11.08
N HIS A 441 -24.01 -27.60 12.33
CA HIS A 441 -23.92 -28.83 13.14
C HIS A 441 -24.68 -30.01 12.52
N ARG A 442 -25.85 -29.78 11.89
CA ARG A 442 -26.57 -30.85 11.18
C ARG A 442 -25.80 -31.38 9.98
N ASN A 443 -25.16 -30.51 9.20
CA ASN A 443 -24.39 -30.92 8.04
C ASN A 443 -23.18 -31.77 8.47
N ARG A 444 -22.49 -31.37 9.56
CA ARG A 444 -21.44 -32.19 10.19
C ARG A 444 -21.97 -33.55 10.66
N ASP A 445 -23.10 -33.55 11.37
CA ASP A 445 -23.75 -34.78 11.84
C ASP A 445 -24.09 -35.71 10.67
N THR A 446 -24.68 -35.22 9.57
CA THR A 446 -25.03 -36.06 8.39
C THR A 446 -23.79 -36.58 7.66
N ILE A 447 -22.78 -35.74 7.41
CA ILE A 447 -21.55 -36.17 6.73
C ILE A 447 -20.85 -37.27 7.53
N SER A 448 -20.83 -37.16 8.86
CA SER A 448 -20.24 -38.20 9.74
C SER A 448 -20.95 -39.56 9.72
N VAL A 449 -22.17 -39.63 9.16
CA VAL A 449 -22.93 -40.87 8.98
C VAL A 449 -22.72 -41.46 7.58
N GLU A 450 -22.60 -40.60 6.56
CA GLU A 450 -22.43 -40.99 5.15
C GLU A 450 -21.00 -41.46 4.78
N GLU A 451 -20.00 -41.26 5.65
CA GLU A 451 -18.66 -41.88 5.48
C GLU A 451 -18.62 -43.41 5.73
N ASN A 452 -19.76 -44.06 5.96
CA ASN A 452 -19.87 -45.52 6.03
C ASN A 452 -20.79 -46.06 4.91
N GLU A 453 -20.34 -47.11 4.24
CA GLU A 453 -21.03 -47.88 3.17
C GLU A 453 -21.00 -47.28 1.73
N GLU A 454 -19.94 -47.65 1.01
CA GLU A 454 -19.94 -47.97 -0.45
C GLU A 454 -20.14 -46.85 -1.51
N GLU A 455 -19.56 -45.65 -1.34
CA GLU A 455 -19.29 -44.75 -2.49
C GLU A 455 -17.80 -44.45 -2.73
N GLU A 456 -17.45 -44.10 -3.97
CA GLU A 456 -16.09 -43.76 -4.39
C GLU A 456 -15.55 -42.51 -3.66
N PRO A 457 -14.21 -42.41 -3.46
CA PRO A 457 -13.61 -41.29 -2.74
C PRO A 457 -13.67 -39.99 -3.56
N LYS A 458 -14.80 -39.28 -3.42
CA LYS A 458 -14.93 -37.86 -3.78
C LYS A 458 -13.75 -37.08 -3.18
N PRO A 459 -13.21 -36.07 -3.88
CA PRO A 459 -12.08 -35.30 -3.37
C PRO A 459 -12.42 -34.72 -2.00
N LYS A 460 -11.47 -34.77 -1.05
CA LYS A 460 -11.67 -34.25 0.31
C LYS A 460 -11.74 -32.73 0.28
N VAL A 461 -12.94 -32.21 0.06
CA VAL A 461 -13.28 -30.82 0.33
C VAL A 461 -13.04 -30.58 1.83
N ASP A 462 -12.20 -29.59 2.15
CA ASP A 462 -11.97 -29.18 3.53
C ASP A 462 -13.30 -28.65 4.08
N SER A 463 -13.85 -29.24 5.14
CA SER A 463 -15.16 -28.83 5.69
C SER A 463 -15.15 -27.38 6.18
N PHE A 464 -13.96 -26.84 6.46
CA PHE A 464 -13.71 -25.41 6.64
C PHE A 464 -14.24 -24.57 5.46
N ASP A 465 -13.98 -25.00 4.22
CA ASP A 465 -14.21 -24.20 3.02
C ASP A 465 -15.68 -24.23 2.56
N GLU A 466 -16.46 -25.26 2.89
CA GLU A 466 -17.92 -25.26 2.75
C GLU A 466 -18.58 -24.33 3.78
N GLU A 467 -18.24 -24.48 5.06
CA GLU A 467 -18.82 -23.70 6.15
C GLU A 467 -18.41 -22.22 6.14
N TYR A 468 -17.34 -21.87 5.42
CA TYR A 468 -16.72 -20.53 5.45
C TYR A 468 -17.73 -19.38 5.20
N SER A 469 -18.64 -19.55 4.23
CA SER A 469 -19.64 -18.53 3.89
C SER A 469 -20.64 -18.31 5.02
N ASP A 470 -21.18 -19.40 5.56
CA ASP A 470 -22.12 -19.41 6.68
C ASP A 470 -21.48 -18.81 7.96
N TRP A 471 -20.21 -19.11 8.23
CA TRP A 471 -19.48 -18.49 9.33
C TRP A 471 -19.23 -16.99 9.12
N CYS A 472 -18.97 -16.53 7.90
CA CYS A 472 -18.86 -15.10 7.61
C CYS A 472 -20.18 -14.36 7.90
N GLU A 473 -21.34 -14.91 7.48
CA GLU A 473 -22.66 -14.36 7.86
C GLU A 473 -22.85 -14.32 9.37
N VAL A 474 -22.44 -15.36 10.11
CA VAL A 474 -22.55 -15.44 11.58
C VAL A 474 -21.64 -14.43 12.31
N ILE A 475 -20.44 -14.17 11.78
CA ILE A 475 -19.47 -13.21 12.33
C ILE A 475 -19.90 -11.76 12.09
N GLU A 476 -20.63 -11.47 11.01
CA GLU A 476 -21.02 -10.11 10.64
C GLU A 476 -21.70 -9.34 11.79
N GLY A 477 -21.14 -8.18 12.12
CA GLY A 477 -21.64 -7.33 13.21
C GLY A 477 -21.37 -7.85 14.63
N GLN A 478 -20.62 -8.95 14.82
CA GLN A 478 -19.94 -9.24 16.09
C GLN A 478 -18.51 -8.69 16.12
N LEU A 479 -17.87 -8.61 14.96
CA LEU A 479 -16.57 -7.98 14.70
C LEU A 479 -16.65 -7.17 13.38
N PRO A 480 -15.75 -6.19 13.16
CA PRO A 480 -15.66 -5.50 11.88
C PRO A 480 -14.99 -6.35 10.78
N ASP A 481 -13.97 -7.13 11.16
CA ASP A 481 -13.08 -7.91 10.29
C ASP A 481 -12.69 -9.23 11.00
N HIS A 482 -12.19 -10.22 10.25
CA HIS A 482 -11.76 -11.54 10.76
C HIS A 482 -10.43 -11.98 10.12
N PRO A 483 -9.73 -13.04 10.62
CA PRO A 483 -8.39 -13.41 10.15
C PRO A 483 -8.27 -13.77 8.67
N MET A 484 -9.41 -14.11 8.04
CA MET A 484 -9.54 -14.48 6.63
C MET A 484 -10.15 -13.37 5.76
N SER A 485 -10.45 -12.18 6.31
CA SER A 485 -10.89 -11.04 5.50
C SER A 485 -9.75 -10.55 4.58
N SER A 486 -10.08 -9.87 3.48
CA SER A 486 -9.06 -9.30 2.59
C SER A 486 -8.26 -8.20 3.30
N PRO A 487 -6.94 -8.37 3.52
CA PRO A 487 -6.13 -7.39 4.25
C PRO A 487 -5.92 -6.07 3.48
N TYR A 488 -6.32 -6.04 2.21
CA TYR A 488 -6.26 -4.88 1.31
C TYR A 488 -7.64 -4.26 1.04
N GLY A 489 -8.72 -4.83 1.59
CA GLY A 489 -10.10 -4.43 1.29
C GLY A 489 -10.59 -3.17 2.02
N ASP A 490 -10.14 -2.95 3.26
CA ASP A 490 -10.46 -1.75 4.03
C ASP A 490 -9.34 -0.70 3.88
N GLU A 491 -9.73 0.55 3.61
CA GLU A 491 -8.84 1.70 3.50
C GLU A 491 -8.04 1.97 4.79
N ILE A 492 -8.54 1.52 5.95
CA ILE A 492 -7.86 1.65 7.24
C ILE A 492 -6.44 1.05 7.24
N PHE A 493 -6.24 -0.04 6.51
CA PHE A 493 -4.96 -0.73 6.42
C PHE A 493 -4.06 -0.14 5.32
N LYS A 494 -4.64 0.56 4.34
CA LYS A 494 -3.97 0.98 3.10
C LYS A 494 -2.64 1.72 3.29
N MET A 495 -2.57 2.65 4.25
CA MET A 495 -1.40 3.52 4.39
C MET A 495 -0.15 2.81 4.94
N ARG A 496 -0.32 1.86 5.87
CA ARG A 496 0.79 1.23 6.61
C ARG A 496 1.04 -0.23 6.26
N SER A 497 0.17 -0.83 5.44
CA SER A 497 0.40 -2.13 4.82
C SER A 497 1.66 -2.11 3.96
N LEU A 498 2.49 -3.15 4.05
CA LEU A 498 3.57 -3.46 3.12
C LEU A 498 3.08 -4.53 2.13
N GLU A 499 2.50 -4.10 1.01
CA GLU A 499 1.80 -4.98 0.07
C GLU A 499 2.72 -6.02 -0.56
N PHE A 500 3.97 -5.65 -0.85
CA PHE A 500 4.95 -6.52 -1.50
C PHE A 500 5.55 -7.57 -0.55
N PHE A 501 5.27 -7.54 0.75
CA PHE A 501 5.83 -8.50 1.72
C PHE A 501 5.22 -9.89 1.55
N ILE A 502 6.08 -10.91 1.38
CA ILE A 502 5.66 -12.33 1.24
C ILE A 502 6.14 -13.23 2.38
N GLY A 503 6.99 -12.74 3.29
CA GLY A 503 7.31 -13.48 4.51
C GLY A 503 8.49 -12.94 5.32
N ARG A 504 8.50 -13.28 6.62
CA ARG A 504 9.57 -12.99 7.60
C ARG A 504 10.11 -14.28 8.18
N VAL A 505 11.43 -14.45 8.14
CA VAL A 505 12.14 -15.65 8.57
C VAL A 505 13.15 -15.31 9.68
N PRO A 506 12.98 -15.83 10.92
CA PRO A 506 13.93 -15.65 12.01
C PRO A 506 15.37 -16.00 11.60
N HIS A 507 16.35 -15.22 12.09
CA HIS A 507 17.77 -15.28 11.70
C HIS A 507 18.11 -15.02 10.21
N VAL A 508 17.14 -14.98 9.31
CA VAL A 508 17.39 -14.77 7.87
C VAL A 508 17.02 -13.35 7.46
N GLY A 509 15.75 -12.95 7.57
CA GLY A 509 15.29 -11.62 7.16
C GLY A 509 13.90 -11.64 6.53
N ASP A 510 13.62 -10.64 5.71
CA ASP A 510 12.31 -10.42 5.09
C ASP A 510 12.38 -10.64 3.56
N PHE A 511 11.31 -11.16 2.98
CA PHE A 511 11.18 -11.43 1.55
C PHE A 511 10.06 -10.59 0.93
N TYR A 512 10.31 -10.06 -0.27
CA TYR A 512 9.40 -9.18 -0.99
C TYR A 512 9.23 -9.59 -2.45
N LEU A 513 8.01 -9.41 -2.98
CA LEU A 513 7.62 -9.61 -4.37
C LEU A 513 6.90 -8.34 -4.88
N PRO A 514 7.60 -7.42 -5.56
CA PRO A 514 7.00 -6.18 -6.04
C PRO A 514 6.09 -6.43 -7.25
N ARG A 515 4.78 -6.34 -7.05
CA ARG A 515 3.75 -6.33 -8.11
C ARG A 515 2.79 -5.18 -7.83
N LEU A 516 2.55 -4.33 -8.82
CA LEU A 516 1.62 -3.21 -8.70
C LEU A 516 0.16 -3.62 -8.91
N HIS A 517 -0.74 -2.65 -8.67
CA HIS A 517 -2.19 -2.71 -8.89
C HIS A 517 -2.96 -3.56 -7.85
N THR A 518 -2.49 -3.52 -6.59
CA THR A 518 -3.19 -4.07 -5.40
C THR A 518 -4.59 -3.46 -5.25
N TYR A 519 -4.70 -2.13 -5.21
CA TYR A 519 -5.96 -1.44 -4.93
C TYR A 519 -6.80 -1.25 -6.20
N GLN A 520 -7.39 -2.36 -6.66
CA GLN A 520 -8.36 -2.37 -7.75
C GLN A 520 -9.67 -1.69 -7.33
N LYS A 521 -10.21 -0.80 -8.16
CA LYS A 521 -11.57 -0.28 -7.97
C LYS A 521 -12.60 -1.36 -8.32
N SER A 522 -13.77 -1.29 -7.69
CA SER A 522 -14.93 -2.17 -7.95
C SER A 522 -15.57 -1.94 -9.33
N GLY A 523 -14.85 -2.33 -10.37
CA GLY A 523 -15.30 -2.35 -11.77
C GLY A 523 -16.11 -3.60 -12.13
N LYS A 524 -16.54 -3.68 -13.39
CA LYS A 524 -17.37 -4.79 -13.92
C LYS A 524 -16.64 -6.12 -14.09
N ALA A 525 -15.31 -6.11 -14.05
CA ALA A 525 -14.45 -7.28 -13.95
C ALA A 525 -13.28 -6.90 -13.03
N LYS A 526 -12.95 -7.78 -12.08
CA LYS A 526 -11.68 -7.71 -11.35
C LYS A 526 -10.61 -8.42 -12.17
N ILE A 527 -9.37 -7.96 -12.08
CA ILE A 527 -8.22 -8.69 -12.63
C ILE A 527 -7.76 -9.72 -11.57
N PRO A 528 -7.55 -11.00 -11.92
CA PRO A 528 -6.99 -11.98 -10.98
C PRO A 528 -5.70 -11.48 -10.34
N THR A 529 -5.61 -11.56 -9.02
CA THR A 529 -4.55 -10.92 -8.23
C THR A 529 -4.27 -11.67 -6.94
N THR A 530 -3.01 -11.66 -6.51
CA THR A 530 -2.61 -12.19 -5.19
C THR A 530 -3.05 -11.28 -4.04
N TYR A 531 -3.51 -10.06 -4.34
CA TYR A 531 -3.87 -9.05 -3.35
C TYR A 531 -5.33 -9.15 -2.91
N THR A 532 -5.70 -10.29 -2.32
CA THR A 532 -7.06 -10.57 -1.82
C THR A 532 -7.03 -11.37 -0.50
N ASP A 533 -8.19 -11.76 -0.01
CA ASP A 533 -8.37 -12.69 1.11
C ASP A 533 -7.75 -14.08 0.86
N PRO A 534 -7.37 -14.85 1.90
CA PRO A 534 -6.67 -16.13 1.71
C PRO A 534 -7.48 -17.20 0.95
N LYS A 535 -8.83 -17.17 1.02
CA LYS A 535 -9.64 -18.14 0.28
C LYS A 535 -9.65 -17.82 -1.22
N THR A 536 -10.04 -16.60 -1.61
CA THR A 536 -10.02 -16.18 -3.02
C THR A 536 -8.61 -16.23 -3.62
N LEU A 537 -7.56 -16.08 -2.80
CA LEU A 537 -6.17 -16.32 -3.21
C LEU A 537 -5.92 -17.78 -3.60
N ASN A 538 -6.28 -18.75 -2.74
CA ASN A 538 -6.19 -20.18 -3.07
C ASN A 538 -6.98 -20.49 -4.34
N ASP A 539 -8.26 -20.12 -4.37
CA ASP A 539 -9.17 -20.33 -5.52
C ASP A 539 -8.55 -19.76 -6.82
N THR A 540 -7.89 -18.59 -6.75
CA THR A 540 -7.19 -17.99 -7.88
C THR A 540 -5.97 -18.81 -8.31
N LEU A 541 -5.06 -19.15 -7.38
CA LEU A 541 -3.83 -19.88 -7.70
C LEU A 541 -4.13 -21.27 -8.28
N ASP A 542 -5.14 -21.95 -7.75
CA ASP A 542 -5.54 -23.28 -8.20
C ASP A 542 -6.20 -23.22 -9.59
N ALA A 543 -7.01 -22.20 -9.91
CA ALA A 543 -7.53 -21.98 -11.26
C ALA A 543 -6.42 -21.72 -12.31
N PHE A 544 -5.30 -21.10 -11.93
CA PHE A 544 -4.12 -20.98 -12.80
C PHE A 544 -3.35 -22.30 -12.91
N SER A 545 -3.21 -23.07 -11.82
CA SER A 545 -2.60 -24.41 -11.82
C SER A 545 -3.37 -25.39 -12.73
N ASN A 546 -4.70 -25.35 -12.67
CA ASN A 546 -5.63 -26.11 -13.50
C ASN A 546 -5.70 -25.62 -14.96
N LYS A 547 -5.04 -24.49 -15.29
CA LYS A 547 -5.08 -23.82 -16.61
C LYS A 547 -6.49 -23.34 -17.03
N GLU A 548 -7.39 -23.11 -16.08
CA GLU A 548 -8.71 -22.50 -16.33
C GLU A 548 -8.57 -21.03 -16.78
N ILE A 549 -7.51 -20.36 -16.30
CA ILE A 549 -7.15 -18.99 -16.67
C ILE A 549 -5.84 -19.01 -17.47
N ASP A 550 -5.93 -18.72 -18.76
CA ASP A 550 -4.79 -18.60 -19.69
C ASP A 550 -4.43 -17.13 -20.01
N ALA A 551 -3.30 -16.90 -20.68
CA ALA A 551 -2.85 -15.57 -21.06
C ALA A 551 -3.84 -14.80 -21.96
N LEU A 552 -4.69 -15.48 -22.74
CA LEU A 552 -5.72 -14.84 -23.58
C LEU A 552 -6.92 -14.38 -22.73
N THR A 553 -7.34 -15.17 -21.73
CA THR A 553 -8.37 -14.76 -20.77
C THR A 553 -7.88 -13.59 -19.93
N LEU A 554 -6.64 -13.62 -19.44
CA LEU A 554 -5.97 -12.48 -18.79
C LEU A 554 -5.94 -11.24 -19.71
N PHE A 555 -5.54 -11.39 -20.97
CA PHE A 555 -5.52 -10.29 -21.95
C PHE A 555 -6.93 -9.68 -22.13
N SER A 556 -7.97 -10.52 -22.18
CA SER A 556 -9.37 -10.08 -22.28
C SER A 556 -9.89 -9.38 -21.01
N GLY A 557 -9.40 -9.77 -19.84
CA GLY A 557 -9.73 -9.18 -18.54
C GLY A 557 -9.01 -7.86 -18.24
N ASN A 558 -8.17 -7.36 -19.14
CA ASN A 558 -7.23 -6.25 -18.92
C ASN A 558 -6.10 -6.57 -17.92
N GLY A 559 -5.68 -7.84 -17.84
CA GLY A 559 -4.60 -8.33 -16.95
C GLY A 559 -3.32 -7.50 -17.03
N LYS A 560 -3.06 -6.89 -18.19
CA LYS A 560 -1.99 -5.91 -18.45
C LYS A 560 -1.96 -4.68 -17.53
N HIS A 561 -2.94 -4.43 -16.67
CA HIS A 561 -2.85 -3.37 -15.66
C HIS A 561 -2.13 -3.81 -14.38
N MET A 562 -1.94 -5.11 -14.16
CA MET A 562 -0.96 -5.65 -13.21
C MET A 562 0.44 -5.61 -13.85
N SER A 563 1.49 -5.57 -13.02
CA SER A 563 2.85 -5.86 -13.50
C SER A 563 2.91 -7.27 -14.11
N THR A 564 3.47 -7.42 -15.32
CA THR A 564 3.68 -8.74 -15.95
C THR A 564 4.92 -9.44 -15.41
N GLN A 565 6.09 -8.79 -15.53
CA GLN A 565 7.36 -9.23 -14.96
C GLN A 565 7.35 -9.09 -13.42
N PHE A 566 8.29 -9.76 -12.74
CA PHE A 566 8.44 -9.72 -11.29
C PHE A 566 9.90 -9.98 -10.85
N LYS A 567 10.26 -9.58 -9.63
CA LYS A 567 11.46 -10.10 -8.94
C LYS A 567 11.09 -10.57 -7.54
N VAL A 568 11.72 -11.64 -7.05
CA VAL A 568 11.76 -11.88 -5.60
C VAL A 568 13.02 -11.22 -5.04
N LEU A 569 12.83 -10.43 -4.00
CA LEU A 569 13.85 -9.66 -3.32
C LEU A 569 14.01 -10.17 -1.89
N TYR A 570 15.26 -10.34 -1.46
CA TYR A 570 15.60 -10.63 -0.06
C TYR A 570 16.15 -9.35 0.60
N HIS A 571 15.69 -9.08 1.81
CA HIS A 571 16.15 -7.98 2.64
C HIS A 571 16.80 -8.48 3.93
N ASP A 572 18.06 -8.09 4.15
CA ASP A 572 18.82 -8.33 5.37
C ASP A 572 18.39 -7.38 6.51
N SER A 573 17.09 -7.44 6.83
CA SER A 573 16.48 -6.78 7.98
C SER A 573 17.24 -7.02 9.31
N PRO A 574 17.79 -8.21 9.63
CA PRO A 574 18.52 -8.41 10.87
C PRO A 574 19.79 -7.56 10.96
N SER A 575 20.62 -7.52 9.90
CA SER A 575 21.81 -6.67 9.88
C SER A 575 21.43 -5.18 9.88
N MET A 576 20.43 -4.78 9.08
CA MET A 576 19.99 -3.38 9.03
C MET A 576 19.47 -2.89 10.39
N ILE A 577 18.58 -3.65 11.03
CA ILE A 577 17.98 -3.28 12.33
C ILE A 577 19.05 -3.23 13.42
N ARG A 578 20.00 -4.18 13.44
CA ARG A 578 21.12 -4.16 14.39
C ARG A 578 22.02 -2.95 14.16
N ASP A 579 22.44 -2.71 12.91
CA ASP A 579 23.36 -1.63 12.56
C ASP A 579 22.78 -0.25 12.93
N VAL A 580 21.48 -0.03 12.64
CA VAL A 580 20.72 1.16 13.06
C VAL A 580 20.60 1.25 14.58
N ALA A 581 20.28 0.14 15.27
CA ALA A 581 20.21 0.12 16.73
C ALA A 581 21.56 0.39 17.42
N SER A 582 22.68 0.07 16.75
CA SER A 582 24.04 0.39 17.18
C SER A 582 24.58 1.72 16.66
N GLN A 583 23.74 2.55 16.01
CA GLN A 583 24.11 3.86 15.45
C GLN A 583 25.29 3.83 14.46
N VAL A 584 25.45 2.71 13.73
CA VAL A 584 26.49 2.54 12.70
C VAL A 584 26.03 3.22 11.40
N ASP A 585 26.95 3.86 10.67
CA ASP A 585 26.66 4.42 9.36
C ASP A 585 26.17 3.34 8.38
N THR A 586 24.98 3.57 7.83
CA THR A 586 24.30 2.71 6.86
C THR A 586 24.35 3.27 5.43
N SER A 587 24.84 4.50 5.24
CA SER A 587 24.78 5.23 3.96
C SER A 587 25.41 4.46 2.79
N LYS A 588 26.58 3.86 3.04
CA LYS A 588 27.40 3.08 2.09
C LYS A 588 27.05 1.59 2.07
N LYS A 589 26.11 1.13 2.90
CA LYS A 589 25.74 -0.29 2.98
C LYS A 589 24.57 -0.61 2.05
N SER A 590 24.49 -1.87 1.65
CA SER A 590 23.31 -2.45 1.02
C SER A 590 22.82 -3.62 1.88
N TYR A 591 21.51 -3.76 1.93
CA TYR A 591 20.80 -4.84 2.63
C TYR A 591 19.81 -5.55 1.68
N TRP A 592 19.80 -5.18 0.40
CA TRP A 592 18.84 -5.68 -0.60
C TRP A 592 19.52 -6.54 -1.65
N TYR A 593 18.92 -7.69 -1.93
CA TYR A 593 19.44 -8.67 -2.86
C TYR A 593 18.35 -9.16 -3.82
N GLU A 594 18.70 -9.35 -5.08
CA GLU A 594 17.95 -10.18 -6.02
C GLU A 594 17.96 -11.62 -5.53
N VAL A 595 16.89 -12.37 -5.82
CA VAL A 595 16.82 -13.81 -5.57
C VAL A 595 16.39 -14.56 -6.83
N CYS A 596 15.43 -14.00 -7.58
CA CYS A 596 15.05 -14.39 -8.93
C CYS A 596 14.43 -13.20 -9.67
N HIS A 597 14.35 -13.28 -11.00
CA HIS A 597 13.83 -12.22 -11.87
C HIS A 597 12.91 -12.73 -13.01
N ASP A 598 12.65 -14.03 -13.05
CA ASP A 598 11.73 -14.72 -13.94
C ASP A 598 11.28 -16.06 -13.32
N CYS A 599 10.34 -16.77 -13.94
CA CYS A 599 9.88 -18.08 -13.46
C CYS A 599 10.96 -19.17 -13.49
N ALA A 600 11.94 -19.09 -14.40
CA ALA A 600 13.04 -20.06 -14.46
C ALA A 600 13.94 -19.96 -13.21
N THR A 601 14.44 -18.76 -12.91
CA THR A 601 15.26 -18.48 -11.72
C THR A 601 14.45 -18.60 -10.42
N LEU A 602 13.13 -18.43 -10.45
CA LEU A 602 12.25 -18.75 -9.33
C LEU A 602 12.22 -20.26 -9.03
N ARG A 603 12.11 -21.12 -10.06
CA ARG A 603 12.18 -22.58 -9.90
C ARG A 603 13.55 -23.01 -9.34
N GLU A 604 14.65 -22.38 -9.77
CA GLU A 604 15.98 -22.60 -9.16
C GLU A 604 16.03 -22.18 -7.67
N PHE A 605 15.38 -21.06 -7.31
CA PHE A 605 15.31 -20.62 -5.92
C PHE A 605 14.46 -21.55 -5.03
N ILE A 606 13.37 -22.10 -5.56
CA ILE A 606 12.54 -23.10 -4.87
C ILE A 606 13.39 -24.36 -4.54
N VAL A 607 14.21 -24.82 -5.48
CA VAL A 607 15.18 -25.91 -5.24
C VAL A 607 16.25 -25.51 -4.20
N LEU A 608 16.70 -24.24 -4.18
CA LEU A 608 17.59 -23.75 -3.13
C LEU A 608 16.92 -23.79 -1.74
N LEU A 609 15.63 -23.45 -1.65
CA LEU A 609 14.84 -23.48 -0.41
C LEU A 609 14.68 -24.90 0.15
N ASP A 610 14.44 -25.92 -0.67
CA ASP A 610 14.36 -27.32 -0.23
C ASP A 610 15.63 -27.75 0.53
N TYR A 611 16.82 -27.38 0.02
CA TYR A 611 18.08 -27.61 0.75
C TYR A 611 18.06 -26.92 2.13
N LYS A 612 17.56 -25.68 2.27
CA LYS A 612 17.52 -24.95 3.55
C LYS A 612 16.50 -25.51 4.55
N VAL A 613 15.34 -25.96 4.06
CA VAL A 613 14.27 -26.54 4.89
C VAL A 613 14.66 -27.93 5.41
N SER A 614 15.51 -28.66 4.69
CA SER A 614 16.01 -29.97 5.09
C SER A 614 16.78 -29.95 6.43
N VAL A 615 16.74 -31.09 7.14
CA VAL A 615 17.38 -31.26 8.47
C VAL A 615 18.65 -32.13 8.39
N LEU A 616 18.73 -32.99 7.37
CA LEU A 616 19.89 -33.83 7.10
C LEU A 616 20.85 -33.07 6.17
N GLU A 617 22.15 -33.12 6.50
CA GLU A 617 23.18 -32.82 5.50
C GLU A 617 23.23 -33.99 4.53
N SER A 618 23.29 -33.72 3.22
CA SER A 618 23.36 -34.76 2.19
C SER A 618 24.57 -35.65 2.43
N ALA A 619 24.35 -36.97 2.55
CA ALA A 619 25.38 -37.93 2.90
C ALA A 619 26.34 -38.22 1.71
N GLY A 620 27.25 -37.28 1.45
CA GLY A 620 28.28 -37.39 0.42
C GLY A 620 29.49 -36.51 0.73
N ASN A 621 30.69 -37.04 0.52
CA ASN A 621 31.96 -36.36 0.81
C ASN A 621 32.35 -35.27 -0.23
N GLU A 622 31.37 -34.56 -0.79
CA GLU A 622 31.65 -33.37 -1.59
C GLU A 622 31.93 -32.17 -0.67
N PRO A 623 32.98 -31.36 -0.92
CA PRO A 623 33.22 -30.12 -0.18
C PRO A 623 32.19 -29.06 -0.62
N ALA A 624 30.99 -29.11 -0.04
CA ALA A 624 29.76 -28.37 -0.40
C ALA A 624 29.83 -26.83 -0.29
N ASN A 625 31.02 -26.25 -0.15
CA ASN A 625 31.31 -24.81 -0.25
C ASN A 625 32.11 -24.44 -1.53
N LYS A 626 32.49 -25.40 -2.38
CA LYS A 626 33.21 -25.15 -3.64
C LYS A 626 32.32 -24.95 -4.88
N GLY A 627 31.04 -25.33 -4.82
CA GLY A 627 30.08 -25.10 -5.90
C GLY A 627 29.55 -23.66 -5.93
N PRO A 628 29.00 -23.19 -7.07
CA PRO A 628 28.41 -21.85 -7.18
C PRO A 628 27.13 -21.69 -6.33
N ILE A 629 26.40 -22.79 -6.11
CA ILE A 629 25.21 -22.86 -5.26
C ILE A 629 25.57 -23.53 -3.93
N ASN A 630 25.29 -22.86 -2.82
CA ASN A 630 25.44 -23.40 -1.48
C ASN A 630 24.32 -24.41 -1.20
N LYS A 631 24.60 -25.72 -1.33
CA LYS A 631 23.63 -26.80 -1.09
C LYS A 631 23.46 -27.20 0.39
N ASN A 632 24.17 -26.56 1.32
CA ASN A 632 24.11 -26.93 2.74
C ASN A 632 22.75 -26.51 3.38
N PRO A 633 22.20 -27.33 4.29
CA PRO A 633 21.00 -26.96 5.06
C PRO A 633 21.26 -25.81 6.04
N LEU A 634 20.17 -25.32 6.65
CA LEU A 634 20.28 -24.48 7.85
C LEU A 634 20.92 -25.27 9.01
N PRO A 635 21.65 -24.62 9.93
CA PRO A 635 22.30 -25.31 11.04
C PRO A 635 21.29 -26.05 11.92
N LYS A 636 21.61 -27.27 12.36
CA LYS A 636 20.68 -28.19 13.06
C LYS A 636 20.21 -27.72 14.45
N GLU A 637 20.69 -26.58 14.93
CA GLU A 637 20.28 -25.98 16.21
C GLU A 637 18.78 -25.66 16.23
N SER A 638 18.16 -25.85 17.40
CA SER A 638 16.71 -25.64 17.61
C SER A 638 16.22 -24.23 17.30
N LYS A 639 17.07 -23.20 17.47
CA LYS A 639 16.75 -21.81 17.14
C LYS A 639 16.36 -21.60 15.67
N PHE A 640 16.87 -22.45 14.77
CA PHE A 640 16.52 -22.41 13.34
C PHE A 640 15.29 -23.24 12.97
N ASN A 641 14.61 -23.91 13.91
CA ASN A 641 13.40 -24.68 13.59
C ASN A 641 12.25 -23.77 13.12
N ALA A 642 12.05 -22.63 13.80
CA ALA A 642 11.13 -21.59 13.34
C ALA A 642 11.55 -21.02 11.96
N SER A 643 12.86 -20.92 11.69
CA SER A 643 13.35 -20.51 10.38
C SER A 643 13.00 -21.53 9.28
N ARG A 644 13.15 -22.84 9.53
CA ARG A 644 12.76 -23.91 8.59
C ARG A 644 11.26 -23.91 8.32
N GLU A 645 10.44 -23.71 9.34
CA GLU A 645 8.98 -23.66 9.23
C GLU A 645 8.54 -22.46 8.38
N LYS A 646 9.03 -21.25 8.67
CA LYS A 646 8.74 -20.05 7.86
C LYS A 646 9.26 -20.16 6.42
N LEU A 647 10.44 -20.75 6.21
CA LEU A 647 10.98 -20.98 4.86
C LEU A 647 10.17 -22.02 4.09
N ARG A 648 9.60 -23.03 4.76
CA ARG A 648 8.69 -23.99 4.11
C ARG A 648 7.46 -23.26 3.59
N TRP A 649 6.77 -22.45 4.41
CA TRP A 649 5.58 -21.73 3.93
C TRP A 649 5.89 -20.75 2.78
N ILE A 650 7.06 -20.10 2.80
CA ILE A 650 7.51 -19.26 1.68
C ILE A 650 7.76 -20.12 0.43
N LYS A 651 8.36 -21.31 0.58
CA LYS A 651 8.54 -22.26 -0.52
C LYS A 651 7.18 -22.72 -1.08
N ASP A 652 6.30 -23.22 -0.22
CA ASP A 652 4.97 -23.74 -0.59
C ASP A 652 4.12 -22.66 -1.30
N TYR A 653 4.16 -21.41 -0.81
CA TYR A 653 3.50 -20.27 -1.45
C TYR A 653 4.13 -19.92 -2.80
N LEU A 654 5.46 -19.83 -2.90
CA LEU A 654 6.15 -19.56 -4.15
C LEU A 654 5.93 -20.66 -5.19
N GLU A 655 5.85 -21.92 -4.77
CA GLU A 655 5.59 -23.10 -5.60
C GLU A 655 4.17 -23.07 -6.21
N ARG A 656 3.13 -22.79 -5.40
CA ARG A 656 1.76 -22.55 -5.89
C ARG A 656 1.62 -21.26 -6.73
N LEU A 657 2.54 -20.31 -6.56
CA LEU A 657 2.55 -19.04 -7.30
C LEU A 657 3.19 -19.16 -8.70
N VAL A 658 3.96 -20.22 -9.00
CA VAL A 658 4.64 -20.35 -10.30
C VAL A 658 3.68 -20.32 -11.50
N PRO A 659 2.57 -21.10 -11.57
CA PRO A 659 1.67 -21.08 -12.73
C PRO A 659 1.01 -19.71 -12.96
N PHE A 660 0.68 -19.02 -11.87
CA PHE A 660 0.17 -17.63 -11.91
C PHE A 660 1.22 -16.69 -12.54
N LEU A 661 2.49 -16.81 -12.17
CA LEU A 661 3.55 -15.96 -12.72
C LEU A 661 3.87 -16.31 -14.18
N GLU A 662 3.93 -17.60 -14.54
CA GLU A 662 4.21 -18.06 -15.91
C GLU A 662 3.17 -17.55 -16.92
N THR A 663 1.88 -17.51 -16.56
CA THR A 663 0.85 -16.92 -17.45
C THR A 663 0.93 -15.39 -17.57
N PHE A 664 1.52 -14.68 -16.59
CA PHE A 664 1.80 -13.25 -16.69
C PHE A 664 3.06 -12.93 -17.51
N GLU A 665 4.06 -13.83 -17.52
CA GLU A 665 5.19 -13.79 -18.45
C GLU A 665 4.75 -14.14 -19.88
N GLU A 666 3.88 -15.14 -20.06
CA GLU A 666 3.28 -15.47 -21.36
C GLU A 666 2.41 -14.33 -21.90
N LEU A 667 1.62 -13.66 -21.04
CA LEU A 667 0.86 -12.45 -21.38
C LEU A 667 1.77 -11.32 -21.89
N TYR A 668 3.01 -11.25 -21.40
CA TYR A 668 4.02 -10.32 -21.93
C TYR A 668 4.49 -10.79 -23.31
N ALA A 669 5.10 -11.98 -23.39
CA ALA A 669 5.67 -12.49 -24.63
C ALA A 669 4.69 -12.52 -25.82
N ASN A 670 3.44 -12.96 -25.60
CA ASN A 670 2.47 -13.18 -26.68
C ASN A 670 1.59 -11.96 -27.00
N TYR A 671 1.39 -11.02 -26.06
CA TYR A 671 0.37 -9.97 -26.23
C TYR A 671 0.86 -8.54 -25.99
N ASP A 672 2.05 -8.28 -25.47
CA ASP A 672 2.45 -6.97 -24.90
C ASP A 672 2.25 -5.75 -25.82
N ASP A 673 2.52 -5.86 -27.13
CA ASP A 673 2.25 -4.79 -28.12
C ASP A 673 0.75 -4.54 -28.42
N MET A 674 -0.13 -5.50 -28.14
CA MET A 674 -1.54 -5.44 -28.52
C MET A 674 -2.40 -4.64 -27.53
N LYS A 675 -3.29 -3.78 -28.05
CA LYS A 675 -4.41 -3.22 -27.26
C LYS A 675 -5.63 -4.14 -27.33
N ALA A 676 -6.21 -4.45 -26.18
CA ALA A 676 -7.46 -5.21 -26.07
C ALA A 676 -8.62 -4.37 -26.64
N ASN A 677 -9.26 -4.88 -27.68
CA ASN A 677 -10.38 -4.25 -28.39
C ASN A 677 -11.26 -5.38 -28.96
N VAL A 678 -12.56 -5.16 -29.15
CA VAL A 678 -13.51 -6.18 -29.63
C VAL A 678 -13.04 -6.84 -30.94
N ARG A 679 -12.37 -6.10 -31.83
CA ARG A 679 -11.80 -6.66 -33.08
C ARG A 679 -10.51 -7.47 -32.87
N THR A 680 -9.63 -7.06 -31.96
CA THR A 680 -8.39 -7.81 -31.66
C THR A 680 -8.70 -9.07 -30.87
N LEU A 681 -9.52 -8.98 -29.81
CA LEU A 681 -9.97 -10.11 -29.01
C LEU A 681 -10.66 -11.19 -29.85
N ARG A 682 -11.59 -10.80 -30.75
CA ARG A 682 -12.23 -11.74 -31.70
C ARG A 682 -11.24 -12.36 -32.71
N ARG A 683 -10.10 -11.72 -33.00
CA ARG A 683 -9.04 -12.31 -33.83
C ARG A 683 -8.22 -13.29 -33.00
N SER A 684 -7.73 -12.90 -31.83
CA SER A 684 -6.95 -13.78 -30.93
C SER A 684 -7.75 -15.03 -30.52
N GLN A 685 -9.04 -14.92 -30.23
CA GLN A 685 -9.93 -16.05 -29.96
C GLN A 685 -10.10 -17.01 -31.16
N ARG A 686 -10.01 -16.50 -32.40
CA ARG A 686 -10.07 -17.33 -33.63
C ARG A 686 -8.70 -17.88 -34.04
N ASN A 687 -7.63 -17.20 -33.66
CA ASN A 687 -6.25 -17.62 -33.84
C ASN A 687 -5.77 -18.63 -32.78
N ARG A 688 -6.65 -19.03 -31.83
CA ARG A 688 -6.46 -20.19 -30.93
C ARG A 688 -6.58 -21.47 -31.77
N ASN A 689 -5.52 -21.77 -32.51
CA ASN A 689 -5.46 -22.79 -33.55
C ASN A 689 -5.45 -24.24 -32.97
N PRO A 690 -5.70 -25.28 -33.78
CA PRO A 690 -6.41 -26.48 -33.33
C PRO A 690 -5.60 -27.53 -32.52
N GLN A 691 -4.40 -27.21 -32.03
CA GLN A 691 -3.51 -28.18 -31.35
C GLN A 691 -3.93 -28.55 -29.91
N SER A 692 -5.17 -28.27 -29.49
CA SER A 692 -5.70 -28.59 -28.16
C SER A 692 -7.04 -29.34 -28.25
N ARG A 693 -7.19 -30.22 -29.24
CA ARG A 693 -8.45 -30.92 -29.51
C ARG A 693 -8.34 -32.39 -29.91
N ASP A 694 -7.14 -32.91 -30.14
CA ASP A 694 -6.95 -34.25 -30.72
C ASP A 694 -6.68 -35.37 -29.69
N ASP A 695 -6.54 -35.03 -28.39
CA ASP A 695 -6.20 -36.00 -27.31
C ASP A 695 -7.41 -36.54 -26.51
N ASP A 696 -8.60 -35.91 -26.58
CA ASP A 696 -9.72 -36.15 -25.65
C ASP A 696 -10.97 -36.84 -26.27
N GLU A 697 -10.92 -37.32 -27.52
CA GLU A 697 -12.10 -37.93 -28.19
C GLU A 697 -11.82 -39.31 -28.83
N ALA A 698 -11.07 -40.17 -28.13
CA ALA A 698 -10.92 -41.59 -28.45
C ALA A 698 -12.18 -42.42 -28.09
N GLY A 699 -13.35 -42.01 -28.58
CA GLY A 699 -14.67 -42.57 -28.26
C GLY A 699 -15.36 -43.24 -29.46
N ASP A 700 -15.27 -44.57 -29.52
CA ASP A 700 -15.90 -45.51 -30.47
C ASP A 700 -17.17 -45.00 -31.20
N TYR A 701 -17.09 -44.90 -32.53
CA TYR A 701 -18.24 -45.13 -33.41
C TYR A 701 -17.84 -45.81 -34.72
N SER A 702 -17.98 -47.14 -34.75
CA SER A 702 -18.00 -47.93 -35.99
C SER A 702 -19.21 -47.58 -36.87
N GLY A 703 -18.99 -46.99 -38.05
CA GLY A 703 -20.01 -46.78 -39.07
C GLY A 703 -19.41 -46.65 -40.48
N SER A 704 -19.90 -47.42 -41.45
CA SER A 704 -19.42 -47.39 -42.83
C SER A 704 -20.06 -46.25 -43.64
N ASP A 705 -19.27 -45.62 -44.50
CA ASP A 705 -19.38 -45.85 -45.96
C ASP A 705 -18.29 -45.06 -46.71
N ALA A 706 -17.80 -45.63 -47.83
CA ALA A 706 -16.98 -44.94 -48.83
C ALA A 706 -17.84 -44.74 -50.10
N PRO A 707 -17.46 -43.80 -50.99
CA PRO A 707 -16.60 -44.24 -52.08
C PRO A 707 -15.56 -43.22 -52.60
N GLU A 708 -14.43 -43.79 -53.03
CA GLU A 708 -13.70 -43.55 -54.28
C GLU A 708 -13.13 -42.15 -54.64
N GLU A 709 -11.78 -42.13 -54.64
CA GLU A 709 -10.92 -41.72 -55.76
C GLU A 709 -11.15 -40.37 -56.48
N ASN A 710 -10.16 -39.48 -56.34
CA ASN A 710 -9.00 -39.59 -57.25
C ASN A 710 -7.72 -38.98 -56.68
N SER A 711 -6.59 -39.58 -57.04
CA SER A 711 -5.25 -39.14 -56.63
C SER A 711 -4.48 -38.59 -57.84
N ARG A 712 -3.71 -37.51 -57.64
CA ARG A 712 -2.58 -37.19 -58.52
C ARG A 712 -1.53 -36.35 -57.80
N GLN A 713 -0.30 -36.86 -57.84
CA GLN A 713 0.89 -36.20 -57.30
C GLN A 713 1.61 -35.43 -58.42
N GLN A 714 2.13 -34.24 -58.09
CA GLN A 714 3.35 -33.64 -58.65
C GLN A 714 3.65 -32.41 -57.75
N SER A 715 4.78 -32.21 -57.05
CA SER A 715 6.18 -32.65 -57.12
C SER A 715 7.10 -31.76 -57.98
N GLY A 716 7.88 -30.91 -57.31
CA GLY A 716 8.94 -30.06 -57.89
C GLY A 716 8.46 -28.71 -58.45
N GLU A 717 9.31 -27.68 -58.60
CA GLU A 717 10.62 -27.41 -57.95
C GLU A 717 11.05 -25.94 -58.19
N GLU A 718 12.18 -25.52 -57.59
CA GLU A 718 12.98 -24.31 -57.93
C GLU A 718 12.40 -22.90 -57.72
N SER A 719 13.19 -21.86 -58.08
CA SER A 719 13.24 -20.55 -57.41
C SER A 719 13.62 -19.35 -58.31
N ALA A 720 13.04 -18.19 -57.98
CA ALA A 720 13.51 -16.81 -58.22
C ALA A 720 12.66 -15.92 -57.27
N PHE A 721 13.17 -14.97 -56.48
CA PHE A 721 14.06 -13.83 -56.74
C PHE A 721 13.51 -12.85 -57.79
N GLU A 722 12.87 -11.78 -57.31
CA GLU A 722 12.93 -10.46 -57.94
C GLU A 722 12.66 -9.39 -56.88
N GLU A 723 13.50 -8.35 -56.85
CA GLU A 723 13.25 -7.11 -56.11
C GLU A 723 12.39 -6.20 -56.97
N PHE A 724 11.52 -5.38 -56.36
CA PHE A 724 10.94 -4.23 -57.07
C PHE A 724 10.88 -2.99 -56.16
N ASP A 725 11.85 -2.12 -56.38
CA ASP A 725 11.79 -0.69 -56.07
C ASP A 725 10.81 -0.03 -57.06
N ASP A 726 9.98 0.89 -56.59
CA ASP A 726 9.11 1.71 -57.44
C ASP A 726 9.07 3.14 -56.86
N SER A 727 10.20 3.81 -56.98
CA SER A 727 10.39 5.22 -56.68
C SER A 727 10.23 6.05 -57.96
N LEU A 728 9.19 6.89 -58.01
CA LEU A 728 8.91 7.80 -59.12
C LEU A 728 8.86 9.25 -58.64
N GLU A 729 9.76 10.06 -59.21
CA GLU A 729 9.93 11.49 -58.94
C GLU A 729 9.12 12.38 -59.94
N GLU A 730 9.43 13.68 -59.93
CA GLU A 730 9.13 14.68 -60.98
C GLU A 730 7.66 15.17 -61.09
N GLN A 731 7.36 16.45 -61.35
CA GLN A 731 8.14 17.70 -61.52
C GLN A 731 7.35 18.83 -60.80
N ALA A 732 7.94 19.77 -60.06
CA ALA A 732 8.84 20.88 -60.44
C ALA A 732 8.11 22.14 -60.98
N ASN A 733 8.74 23.31 -60.81
CA ASN A 733 8.33 24.66 -61.23
C ASN A 733 7.13 25.29 -60.46
N ASP A 734 7.07 26.60 -60.19
CA ASP A 734 7.99 27.71 -60.49
C ASP A 734 8.21 28.64 -59.28
N GLU A 735 9.36 29.31 -59.24
CA GLU A 735 9.68 30.40 -58.30
C GLU A 735 9.25 31.75 -58.88
N VAL A 736 8.68 32.63 -58.04
CA VAL A 736 8.63 34.09 -58.30
C VAL A 736 8.88 34.82 -56.99
N GLU A 737 10.03 35.47 -56.88
CA GLU A 737 10.24 36.57 -55.92
C GLU A 737 9.53 37.83 -56.45
N ASP A 738 8.86 38.57 -55.58
CA ASP A 738 8.77 40.03 -55.71
C ASP A 738 8.70 40.67 -54.31
N ASP A 739 9.05 41.94 -54.22
CA ASP A 739 9.67 42.52 -53.03
C ASP A 739 8.93 43.78 -52.51
N LYS A 740 9.24 44.14 -51.26
CA LYS A 740 9.20 45.51 -50.69
C LYS A 740 7.89 46.25 -50.31
N ILE A 741 8.07 47.00 -49.21
CA ILE A 741 7.54 48.34 -48.86
C ILE A 741 6.17 48.43 -48.13
N GLU A 742 6.30 48.68 -46.82
CA GLU A 742 5.73 49.79 -46.02
C GLU A 742 4.30 50.27 -46.34
N ASP A 743 3.40 50.25 -45.34
CA ASP A 743 3.03 51.51 -44.67
C ASP A 743 2.25 51.35 -43.35
N ASP A 744 2.24 52.48 -42.63
CA ASP A 744 2.07 52.75 -41.21
C ASP A 744 0.66 52.70 -40.55
N GLU A 745 0.71 52.89 -39.21
CA GLU A 745 -0.27 53.46 -38.26
C GLU A 745 -1.71 52.94 -38.07
N ALA A 746 -1.96 52.65 -36.79
CA ALA A 746 -3.23 52.44 -36.10
C ALA A 746 -4.26 53.59 -36.20
N PHE A 747 -5.56 53.29 -35.93
CA PHE A 747 -6.36 54.07 -34.96
C PHE A 747 -7.69 53.40 -34.53
N THR A 748 -8.08 53.59 -33.25
CA THR A 748 -9.44 53.44 -32.61
C THR A 748 -10.24 52.11 -32.78
N LEU A 749 -10.92 51.51 -31.78
CA LEU A 749 -11.53 51.84 -30.47
C LEU A 749 -13.06 52.08 -30.48
N SER A 750 -13.79 51.20 -29.77
CA SER A 750 -15.25 51.18 -29.51
C SER A 750 -16.16 50.86 -30.73
N GLY A 751 -17.39 50.36 -30.58
CA GLY A 751 -18.13 49.91 -29.38
C GLY A 751 -19.61 49.56 -29.69
N TYR A 752 -20.35 49.06 -28.69
CA TYR A 752 -21.79 48.68 -28.72
C TYR A 752 -22.14 47.47 -29.64
N ARG A 753 -22.75 46.38 -29.12
CA ARG A 753 -24.18 46.19 -28.72
C ARG A 753 -25.19 46.49 -29.85
N SER A 754 -25.90 45.47 -30.32
CA SER A 754 -27.23 45.12 -29.77
C SER A 754 -27.84 43.85 -30.41
N THR A 755 -28.95 43.40 -29.85
CA THR A 755 -29.79 42.29 -30.29
C THR A 755 -30.53 42.57 -31.60
N GLN A 756 -30.85 41.51 -32.37
CA GLN A 756 -32.25 41.02 -32.46
C GLN A 756 -32.38 39.66 -33.15
N ASN A 757 -33.62 39.14 -33.13
CA ASN A 757 -34.05 37.81 -33.56
C ASN A 757 -35.30 38.00 -34.42
N THR A 758 -35.38 37.43 -35.63
CA THR A 758 -36.57 36.70 -36.17
C THR A 758 -36.52 36.41 -37.69
N GLN A 759 -36.97 35.18 -38.03
CA GLN A 759 -37.82 34.75 -39.16
C GLN A 759 -37.54 35.14 -40.64
N ARG A 760 -37.33 34.08 -41.43
CA ARG A 760 -38.02 33.71 -42.70
C ARG A 760 -38.15 34.73 -43.85
N SER A 761 -37.60 34.32 -45.00
CA SER A 761 -38.31 34.37 -46.29
C SER A 761 -38.00 33.11 -47.13
N ARG A 762 -38.68 32.92 -48.27
CA ARG A 762 -38.65 31.69 -49.12
C ARG A 762 -38.93 32.06 -50.58
N THR A 763 -38.05 31.70 -51.52
CA THR A 763 -38.34 31.59 -52.98
C THR A 763 -37.22 30.80 -53.71
N ARG A 764 -37.40 30.27 -54.93
CA ARG A 764 -38.33 29.23 -55.43
C ARG A 764 -38.10 28.95 -56.94
N SER A 765 -37.77 27.73 -57.32
CA SER A 765 -37.85 27.15 -58.70
C SER A 765 -37.48 25.64 -58.62
N GLY A 766 -37.91 24.70 -59.47
CA GLY A 766 -39.20 24.44 -60.17
C GLY A 766 -39.59 22.95 -59.89
N GLY A 767 -40.64 22.29 -60.40
CA GLY A 767 -41.61 22.56 -61.48
C GLY A 767 -41.20 21.91 -62.82
N GLY A 768 -41.82 20.84 -63.35
CA GLY A 768 -42.81 19.88 -62.80
C GLY A 768 -43.75 19.27 -63.88
N SER A 769 -44.19 18.00 -63.75
CA SER A 769 -45.23 17.36 -64.60
C SER A 769 -45.84 16.07 -63.99
N VAL A 770 -47.04 15.67 -64.45
CA VAL A 770 -47.92 14.54 -64.01
C VAL A 770 -48.62 13.91 -65.25
N PRO A 771 -49.48 12.84 -65.23
CA PRO A 771 -50.16 12.10 -64.13
C PRO A 771 -49.75 10.58 -64.13
N ALA A 772 -50.49 9.50 -63.77
CA ALA A 772 -51.91 9.22 -63.41
C ALA A 772 -52.08 7.88 -62.61
N ALA A 773 -53.35 7.53 -62.30
CA ALA A 773 -53.96 6.20 -62.03
C ALA A 773 -53.15 5.12 -61.23
N GLU A 774 -53.49 4.79 -59.97
CA GLU A 774 -54.62 3.96 -59.47
C GLU A 774 -54.47 2.42 -59.61
N ASN A 775 -54.31 1.68 -58.47
CA ASN A 775 -55.21 0.58 -58.05
C ASN A 775 -54.85 -0.15 -56.72
N ALA A 776 -55.90 -0.67 -56.06
CA ALA A 776 -56.04 -1.81 -55.13
C ALA A 776 -54.92 -2.32 -54.14
N THR A 777 -55.22 -2.13 -52.85
CA THR A 777 -55.22 -3.07 -51.67
C THR A 777 -55.21 -4.62 -51.90
N PRO A 778 -55.09 -5.49 -50.85
CA PRO A 778 -54.27 -5.46 -49.60
C PRO A 778 -53.74 -6.87 -49.12
N LYS A 779 -53.00 -6.93 -48.00
CA LYS A 779 -52.85 -8.01 -46.96
C LYS A 779 -51.91 -7.46 -45.85
N GLY A 780 -51.97 -7.75 -44.55
CA GLY A 780 -52.59 -8.82 -43.74
C GLY A 780 -51.55 -9.90 -43.39
N THR A 781 -51.25 -10.29 -42.14
CA THR A 781 -51.71 -9.95 -40.75
C THR A 781 -50.62 -10.42 -39.74
N GLY A 782 -50.53 -10.03 -38.46
CA GLY A 782 -51.29 -9.07 -37.63
C GLY A 782 -51.45 -9.51 -36.14
N ALA A 783 -51.29 -8.57 -35.18
CA ALA A 783 -51.45 -8.73 -33.70
C ALA A 783 -50.36 -9.56 -32.95
N ARG A 784 -50.02 -9.32 -31.66
CA ARG A 784 -50.57 -8.52 -30.51
C ARG A 784 -49.40 -7.69 -29.87
N GLY A 785 -49.53 -6.67 -29.01
CA GLY A 785 -50.51 -6.34 -27.95
C GLY A 785 -50.03 -6.92 -26.60
N SER A 786 -49.85 -6.19 -25.48
CA SER A 786 -50.25 -4.83 -25.03
C SER A 786 -49.08 -4.07 -24.33
N ASP A 787 -49.04 -2.76 -24.02
CA ASP A 787 -49.99 -1.85 -23.32
C ASP A 787 -50.27 -2.33 -21.85
N ARG A 788 -50.24 -1.58 -20.74
CA ARG A 788 -50.13 -0.14 -20.34
C ARG A 788 -49.42 -0.05 -18.95
N GLY A 789 -49.10 1.10 -18.32
CA GLY A 789 -49.53 2.48 -18.56
C GLY A 789 -48.91 3.51 -17.58
N ARG A 790 -49.49 4.72 -17.54
CA ARG A 790 -49.02 5.90 -16.77
C ARG A 790 -49.65 5.97 -15.38
N GLY A 791 -48.91 6.51 -14.40
CA GLY A 791 -49.44 6.85 -13.06
C GLY A 791 -48.92 8.19 -12.53
N THR A 792 -49.69 9.26 -12.68
CA THR A 792 -49.40 10.59 -12.10
C THR A 792 -50.12 10.76 -10.77
N GLY A 793 -49.41 11.15 -9.69
CA GLY A 793 -50.02 11.42 -8.38
C GLY A 793 -49.41 12.63 -7.67
N ARG A 794 -50.22 13.67 -7.41
CA ARG A 794 -49.88 14.77 -6.49
C ARG A 794 -50.63 14.56 -5.17
N GLY A 795 -49.93 14.59 -4.03
CA GLY A 795 -50.52 14.54 -2.70
C GLY A 795 -49.96 15.63 -1.79
N ARG A 796 -50.81 16.30 -0.99
CA ARG A 796 -50.42 17.34 -0.02
C ARG A 796 -50.58 16.83 1.40
N GLY A 797 -49.65 17.17 2.30
CA GLY A 797 -49.78 16.94 3.74
C GLY A 797 -49.17 18.08 4.57
N ARG A 798 -50.01 18.89 5.23
CA ARG A 798 -49.61 19.90 6.22
C ARG A 798 -50.32 19.60 7.55
N GLY A 799 -49.58 19.46 8.64
CA GLY A 799 -50.06 19.44 10.03
C GLY A 799 -48.86 19.57 10.98
N ARG A 800 -48.77 20.59 11.85
CA ARG A 800 -49.49 20.72 13.14
C ARG A 800 -49.30 19.45 14.01
N GLY A 801 -48.59 19.44 15.13
CA GLY A 801 -47.89 20.52 15.86
C GLY A 801 -48.39 20.67 17.30
N ARG A 802 -47.57 20.22 18.26
CA ARG A 802 -47.61 20.39 19.74
C ARG A 802 -46.24 19.88 20.23
N GLY A 803 -45.53 20.45 21.21
CA GLY A 803 -45.87 21.54 22.12
C GLY A 803 -46.05 21.02 23.56
N ARG A 804 -45.26 21.56 24.51
CA ARG A 804 -44.90 21.02 25.84
C ARG A 804 -43.65 20.10 25.79
N GLY A 805 -42.74 20.11 26.77
CA GLY A 805 -42.71 20.90 28.01
C GLY A 805 -41.31 20.99 28.64
N ARG A 806 -41.15 21.90 29.62
CA ARG A 806 -39.87 22.19 30.31
C ARG A 806 -39.48 21.06 31.28
N GLY A 807 -38.18 20.82 31.46
CA GLY A 807 -37.62 20.01 32.55
C GLY A 807 -36.13 20.30 32.77
N ARG A 808 -35.77 20.91 33.90
CA ARG A 808 -34.38 21.14 34.36
C ARG A 808 -34.19 20.46 35.73
N GLY A 809 -32.96 20.03 36.02
CA GLY A 809 -32.56 19.33 37.26
C GLY A 809 -31.83 18.03 36.89
N ARG A 810 -30.55 17.80 37.19
CA ARG A 810 -29.54 18.45 38.07
C ARG A 810 -29.71 18.23 39.58
N SER A 811 -29.38 17.01 40.01
CA SER A 811 -28.91 16.64 41.36
C SER A 811 -28.10 15.34 41.20
N THR A 812 -26.77 15.32 41.28
CA THR A 812 -25.94 15.30 42.51
C THR A 812 -26.11 14.04 43.38
N SER A 813 -25.39 12.98 43.01
CA SER A 813 -24.80 11.98 43.90
C SER A 813 -23.67 11.26 43.17
#